data_AF-A0A3C1Z531-F1
#
_entry.id   AF-A0A3C1Z531-F1
#
_cell.length_a   1.000
_cell.length_b   1.000
_cell.length_c   1.000
_cell.angle_alpha   90.00
_cell.angle_beta   90.00
_cell.angle_gamma   90.00
#
_symmetry.space_group_name_H-M   'P 1'
#
loop_
_entity.id
_entity.type
_entity.pdbx_description
1 polymer ?
#
loop_
_entity_poly.entity_id
_entity_poly.type
_entity_poly.pdbx_seq_one_letter_code
_entity_poly.pdbx_strand_id
1 'polypeptide(L)'
;MILPRSGIRLSLVCFPLLTVLAIAPGELLAIQIAPNPNPTGNTITITPATPAENLVPFTNVGVINIQPSASLSNQSRFENFGGGVVGGWIINSGTITNSDVFINNRIFTLQEGSRFNNLASGSYSGGLGSIGIKGTFVNEGTVTHSLGYIVVGETGEYIQRQGAGSAVTPTTSTPDAPFTNAGRIHIAAGDFIIDPISVRAASATYDQSSSGTTQIDARLHSIGGTVRNAGAITIGSTGEYRQESPSVPFLAGSTTNTGSFTNAGTTNIATGVFTNQGSVANSGTFTVGAAGQYVQEVSSGSSQQPGTQNSGTFTNAGTVRIGEGTSFGNFSNRTPPVAQYIQQAGGTTYIDGTFQVGGAKVENAGSMTVSSTGTYLQAFNKFVPVVSTTVNSGTFANAGSTVINAGTFTNYGTLVNSGTVQVGVVGPGALINHGGVVNTGTFEVAAAGQVTGSGSYVQTAAAAQTIVNGTFAHNIALQAGALTGSGTIQGTVQNSGGLLLPGNNGLGTLTIKGQYAQGFGGTFGVNLAGLSQGVTYGLLAVQGTGAAVTLGGGLKVGLLNGFSPSLGNTFGVLTCTGCTISGGLRSLSLPTLASGLDWSVRFVDGLGTLQLAVVSAPTASAPEPATLLLVGSGFVGLAAWRRRQRGSARR
;
A
#
# COMPACT_ATOMS: atom_id res chain seq x y z
N MET A 1 -76.15 45.25 -45.21
CA MET A 1 -75.57 46.11 -46.26
C MET A 1 -74.41 45.36 -46.91
N ILE A 2 -74.29 45.40 -48.23
CA ILE A 2 -73.75 44.34 -49.11
C ILE A 2 -72.43 44.78 -49.78
N LEU A 3 -71.47 43.82 -49.87
CA LEU A 3 -70.34 43.65 -50.85
C LEU A 3 -69.12 44.63 -50.78
N PRO A 4 -67.95 44.32 -51.43
CA PRO A 4 -67.28 43.03 -51.71
C PRO A 4 -65.72 43.01 -51.58
N ARG A 5 -65.18 41.80 -51.81
CA ARG A 5 -63.79 41.33 -52.03
C ARG A 5 -62.90 42.19 -52.97
N SER A 6 -61.57 42.12 -52.79
CA SER A 6 -60.59 41.60 -53.79
C SER A 6 -59.14 41.72 -53.29
N GLY A 7 -58.31 40.69 -53.58
CA GLY A 7 -56.86 40.67 -53.30
C GLY A 7 -56.03 41.24 -54.45
N ILE A 8 -54.76 41.56 -54.19
CA ILE A 8 -53.77 41.94 -55.22
C ILE A 8 -52.39 41.34 -54.90
N ARG A 9 -51.77 40.80 -55.96
CA ARG A 9 -50.46 40.15 -56.04
C ARG A 9 -49.31 41.15 -56.26
N LEU A 10 -48.14 40.63 -55.89
CA LEU A 10 -46.74 40.98 -56.08
C LEU A 10 -46.29 41.48 -57.48
N SER A 11 -45.29 42.37 -57.43
CA SER A 11 -44.13 42.56 -58.33
C SER A 11 -44.18 43.56 -59.51
N LEU A 12 -43.27 44.56 -59.45
CA LEU A 12 -42.38 45.15 -60.49
C LEU A 12 -41.72 46.40 -59.84
N VAL A 13 -40.46 46.40 -59.35
CA VAL A 13 -39.13 46.47 -60.02
C VAL A 13 -38.89 47.71 -60.90
N CYS A 14 -37.98 48.60 -60.42
CA CYS A 14 -36.84 49.28 -61.12
C CYS A 14 -36.42 50.57 -60.35
N PHE A 15 -35.37 50.56 -59.50
CA PHE A 15 -33.91 50.84 -59.75
C PHE A 15 -33.52 52.34 -59.70
N PRO A 16 -32.27 52.73 -59.33
CA PRO A 16 -31.30 52.21 -58.35
C PRO A 16 -30.95 53.24 -57.23
N LEU A 17 -30.59 52.78 -56.04
CA LEU A 17 -29.86 53.60 -55.06
C LEU A 17 -28.43 53.07 -54.93
N LEU A 18 -27.48 53.89 -55.37
CA LEU A 18 -26.05 53.69 -55.30
C LEU A 18 -25.63 53.47 -53.83
N THR A 19 -25.38 52.23 -53.42
CA THR A 19 -24.83 51.91 -52.11
C THR A 19 -23.34 51.70 -52.26
N VAL A 20 -22.59 52.69 -51.78
CA VAL A 20 -21.13 52.62 -51.61
C VAL A 20 -20.84 51.49 -50.63
N LEU A 21 -20.16 50.46 -51.15
CA LEU A 21 -19.57 49.37 -50.39
C LEU A 21 -18.48 49.97 -49.50
N ALA A 22 -18.79 50.23 -48.23
CA ALA A 22 -17.80 50.50 -47.21
C ALA A 22 -17.02 49.20 -46.95
N ILE A 23 -15.93 49.03 -47.69
CA ILE A 23 -14.92 48.01 -47.45
C ILE A 23 -14.39 48.26 -46.03
N ALA A 24 -14.61 47.31 -45.14
CA ALA A 24 -13.91 47.27 -43.86
C ALA A 24 -12.40 47.20 -44.14
N PRO A 25 -11.57 48.06 -43.55
CA PRO A 25 -10.12 47.91 -43.68
C PRO A 25 -9.69 46.73 -42.81
N GLY A 26 -9.29 45.60 -43.39
CA GLY A 26 -8.66 44.56 -42.57
C GLY A 26 -8.39 43.18 -43.16
N GLU A 27 -9.09 42.68 -44.18
CA GLU A 27 -8.81 41.35 -44.74
C GLU A 27 -8.10 41.47 -46.09
N LEU A 28 -6.77 41.32 -46.06
CA LEU A 28 -5.96 41.16 -47.27
C LEU A 28 -6.29 39.81 -47.91
N LEU A 29 -6.45 39.78 -49.24
CA LEU A 29 -6.66 38.52 -49.96
C LEU A 29 -5.43 37.63 -49.81
N ALA A 30 -5.63 36.40 -49.34
CA ALA A 30 -4.57 35.40 -49.30
C ALA A 30 -4.14 35.03 -50.73
N ILE A 31 -2.86 34.73 -50.90
CA ILE A 31 -2.27 34.39 -52.20
C ILE A 31 -1.81 32.94 -52.18
N GLN A 32 -2.08 32.20 -53.26
CA GLN A 32 -1.57 30.83 -53.42
C GLN A 32 -0.05 30.79 -53.20
N ILE A 33 0.38 29.89 -52.30
CA ILE A 33 1.80 29.72 -51.97
C ILE A 33 2.59 29.32 -53.22
N ALA A 34 3.67 30.06 -53.48
CA ALA A 34 4.48 29.92 -54.68
C ALA A 34 5.97 30.26 -54.39
N PRO A 35 6.93 29.72 -55.18
CA PRO A 35 6.74 28.75 -56.28
C PRO A 35 6.26 27.38 -55.77
N ASN A 36 5.52 26.64 -56.61
CA ASN A 36 5.06 25.27 -56.34
C ASN A 36 5.61 24.31 -57.44
N PRO A 37 6.51 23.37 -57.12
CA PRO A 37 7.09 23.11 -55.80
C PRO A 37 8.04 24.25 -55.35
N ASN A 38 8.30 24.37 -54.05
CA ASN A 38 9.37 25.24 -53.53
C ASN A 38 10.72 24.53 -53.71
N PRO A 39 11.59 24.97 -54.64
CA PRO A 39 12.81 24.22 -54.95
C PRO A 39 13.87 24.34 -53.85
N THR A 40 14.84 23.42 -53.87
CA THR A 40 16.01 23.46 -52.97
C THR A 40 16.71 24.82 -53.03
N GLY A 41 17.08 25.36 -51.87
CA GLY A 41 17.78 26.64 -51.76
C GLY A 41 16.89 27.88 -51.88
N ASN A 42 15.61 27.74 -52.25
CA ASN A 42 14.66 28.85 -52.27
C ASN A 42 14.04 29.08 -50.88
N THR A 43 13.74 30.34 -50.57
CA THR A 43 13.05 30.74 -49.34
C THR A 43 11.74 31.43 -49.71
N ILE A 44 10.60 30.85 -49.32
CA ILE A 44 9.30 31.51 -49.35
C ILE A 44 9.12 32.24 -48.02
N THR A 45 8.91 33.56 -48.06
CA THR A 45 8.61 34.35 -46.86
C THR A 45 7.15 34.81 -46.88
N ILE A 46 6.38 34.41 -45.89
CA ILE A 46 4.98 34.80 -45.72
C ILE A 46 4.95 35.92 -44.67
N THR A 47 4.40 37.07 -45.03
CA THR A 47 4.34 38.29 -44.20
C THR A 47 2.90 38.62 -43.82
N PRO A 48 2.64 39.43 -42.77
CA PRO A 48 1.28 39.88 -42.46
C PRO A 48 0.60 40.64 -43.60
N ALA A 49 1.39 41.33 -44.44
CA ALA A 49 0.89 42.06 -45.59
C ALA A 49 0.58 41.16 -46.80
N THR A 50 1.01 39.89 -46.76
CA THR A 50 0.84 38.92 -47.85
C THR A 50 0.52 37.54 -47.26
N PRO A 51 -0.67 37.38 -46.65
CA PRO A 51 -1.11 36.08 -46.17
C PRO A 51 -1.14 35.06 -47.32
N ALA A 52 -0.88 33.80 -47.01
CA ALA A 52 -0.77 32.75 -48.01
C ALA A 52 -1.85 31.66 -47.84
N GLU A 53 -2.19 31.00 -48.93
CA GLU A 53 -3.07 29.84 -48.93
C GLU A 53 -2.50 28.72 -49.80
N ASN A 54 -2.90 27.47 -49.51
CA ASN A 54 -2.60 26.31 -50.31
C ASN A 54 -3.88 25.59 -50.73
N LEU A 55 -4.30 25.81 -51.98
CA LEU A 55 -5.53 25.26 -52.56
C LEU A 55 -5.27 24.08 -53.51
N VAL A 56 -4.02 23.78 -53.83
CA VAL A 56 -3.60 22.67 -54.70
C VAL A 56 -2.47 21.87 -54.04
N PRO A 57 -2.18 20.62 -54.46
CA PRO A 57 -1.06 19.88 -53.90
C PRO A 57 0.25 20.67 -53.99
N PHE A 58 0.95 20.79 -52.86
CA PHE A 58 2.16 21.60 -52.73
C PHE A 58 3.29 20.80 -52.08
N THR A 59 4.47 20.89 -52.67
CA THR A 59 5.69 20.26 -52.13
C THR A 59 6.70 21.34 -51.77
N ASN A 60 7.12 21.36 -50.50
CA ASN A 60 8.26 22.13 -50.04
C ASN A 60 9.54 21.29 -50.13
N VAL A 61 10.58 21.81 -50.78
CA VAL A 61 11.97 21.30 -50.71
C VAL A 61 12.93 22.40 -50.22
N GLY A 62 12.54 23.67 -50.28
CA GLY A 62 13.28 24.81 -49.78
C GLY A 62 12.99 25.15 -48.30
N VAL A 63 13.07 26.44 -47.98
CA VAL A 63 12.69 27.02 -46.68
C VAL A 63 11.37 27.76 -46.82
N ILE A 64 10.49 27.61 -45.84
CA ILE A 64 9.31 28.46 -45.66
C ILE A 64 9.46 29.17 -44.33
N ASN A 65 9.44 30.51 -44.37
CA ASN A 65 9.52 31.37 -43.21
C ASN A 65 8.23 32.17 -43.06
N ILE A 66 7.47 31.90 -42.00
CA ILE A 66 6.22 32.60 -41.71
C ILE A 66 6.51 33.60 -40.60
N GLN A 67 6.32 34.89 -40.88
CA GLN A 67 6.61 35.96 -39.93
C GLN A 67 5.57 36.06 -38.81
N PRO A 68 5.89 36.74 -37.69
CA PRO A 68 4.91 37.07 -36.66
C PRO A 68 3.66 37.71 -37.25
N SER A 69 2.48 37.29 -36.78
CA SER A 69 1.16 37.75 -37.26
C SER A 69 0.82 37.42 -38.72
N ALA A 70 1.69 36.71 -39.46
CA ALA A 70 1.37 36.22 -40.80
C ALA A 70 0.53 34.93 -40.72
N SER A 71 -0.23 34.63 -41.77
CA SER A 71 -1.08 33.43 -41.83
C SER A 71 -0.83 32.58 -43.09
N LEU A 72 -0.89 31.25 -42.91
CA LEU A 72 -0.91 30.25 -43.97
C LEU A 72 -2.12 29.33 -43.79
N SER A 73 -3.05 29.31 -44.75
CA SER A 73 -4.18 28.39 -44.77
C SER A 73 -3.91 27.20 -45.70
N ASN A 74 -3.88 25.98 -45.17
CA ASN A 74 -3.73 24.76 -45.96
C ASN A 74 -5.09 24.06 -46.15
N GLN A 75 -5.54 23.99 -47.41
CA GLN A 75 -6.80 23.35 -47.82
C GLN A 75 -6.56 22.27 -48.89
N SER A 76 -5.31 21.88 -49.09
CA SER A 76 -4.91 20.78 -49.99
C SER A 76 -3.75 20.00 -49.39
N ARG A 77 -3.27 18.97 -50.09
CA ARG A 77 -2.12 18.17 -49.66
C ARG A 77 -0.86 19.04 -49.62
N PHE A 78 -0.27 19.19 -48.44
CA PHE A 78 1.00 19.88 -48.21
C PHE A 78 2.08 18.88 -47.80
N GLU A 79 3.16 18.80 -48.57
CA GLU A 79 4.28 17.91 -48.28
C GLU A 79 5.56 18.70 -48.02
N ASN A 80 6.04 18.69 -46.77
CA ASN A 80 7.38 19.15 -46.43
C ASN A 80 8.39 18.03 -46.67
N PHE A 81 8.95 18.01 -47.87
CA PHE A 81 9.93 17.03 -48.32
C PHE A 81 11.35 17.62 -48.26
N GLY A 82 12.37 16.78 -48.33
CA GLY A 82 13.72 17.28 -48.58
C GLY A 82 14.44 16.38 -49.56
N GLY A 83 14.79 16.92 -50.72
CA GLY A 83 15.79 16.34 -51.60
C GLY A 83 17.17 16.72 -51.05
N GLY A 84 18.03 15.71 -50.82
CA GLY A 84 19.49 15.82 -50.60
C GLY A 84 20.01 16.93 -49.66
N VAL A 85 20.46 16.55 -48.46
CA VAL A 85 21.31 17.27 -47.46
C VAL A 85 20.96 18.72 -47.03
N VAL A 86 20.23 19.53 -47.82
CA VAL A 86 19.84 20.91 -47.51
C VAL A 86 18.42 21.16 -48.04
N GLY A 87 17.44 21.41 -47.17
CA GLY A 87 16.07 21.70 -47.58
C GLY A 87 14.96 21.05 -46.75
N GLY A 88 13.73 21.56 -46.90
CA GLY A 88 12.52 21.08 -46.21
C GLY A 88 12.33 21.69 -44.83
N TRP A 89 12.58 22.99 -44.68
CA TRP A 89 12.47 23.67 -43.38
C TRP A 89 11.23 24.55 -43.35
N ILE A 90 10.45 24.43 -42.29
CA ILE A 90 9.35 25.34 -42.00
C ILE A 90 9.65 26.02 -40.66
N ILE A 91 9.82 27.33 -40.70
CA ILE A 91 10.00 28.19 -39.53
C ILE A 91 8.74 29.02 -39.40
N ASN A 92 7.92 28.72 -38.40
CA ASN A 92 6.68 29.42 -38.16
C ASN A 92 6.79 30.33 -36.95
N SER A 93 6.66 31.63 -37.18
CA SER A 93 6.44 32.64 -36.15
C SER A 93 5.00 33.20 -36.19
N GLY A 94 4.18 32.79 -37.15
CA GLY A 94 2.79 33.21 -37.35
C GLY A 94 1.79 32.09 -37.08
N THR A 95 0.70 32.05 -37.86
CA THR A 95 -0.36 31.03 -37.74
C THR A 95 -0.48 30.17 -38.99
N ILE A 96 -0.37 28.86 -38.86
CA ILE A 96 -0.75 27.89 -39.89
C ILE A 96 -2.10 27.27 -39.51
N THR A 97 -3.04 27.21 -40.44
CA THR A 97 -4.30 26.48 -40.27
C THR A 97 -4.38 25.37 -41.30
N ASN A 98 -4.45 24.12 -40.85
CA ASN A 98 -4.53 22.93 -41.68
C ASN A 98 -5.96 22.37 -41.65
N SER A 99 -6.57 22.24 -42.82
CA SER A 99 -7.91 21.67 -43.00
C SER A 99 -7.93 20.41 -43.89
N ASP A 100 -6.76 19.97 -44.36
CA ASP A 100 -6.59 18.76 -45.18
C ASP A 100 -5.29 18.03 -44.73
N VAL A 101 -4.52 17.44 -45.64
CA VAL A 101 -3.32 16.67 -45.34
C VAL A 101 -2.07 17.56 -45.24
N PHE A 102 -1.37 17.48 -44.12
CA PHE A 102 -0.05 18.10 -43.90
C PHE A 102 0.98 17.02 -43.51
N ILE A 103 1.92 16.74 -44.40
CA ILE A 103 2.96 15.72 -44.19
C ILE A 103 4.29 16.42 -43.95
N ASN A 104 4.88 16.22 -42.77
CA ASN A 104 6.22 16.69 -42.43
C ASN A 104 7.23 15.55 -42.47
N ASN A 105 8.13 15.55 -43.47
CA ASN A 105 9.24 14.58 -43.55
C ASN A 105 10.59 15.19 -43.18
N ARG A 106 10.63 16.44 -42.70
CA ARG A 106 11.86 17.19 -42.38
C ARG A 106 11.71 18.02 -41.10
N ILE A 107 12.13 19.28 -41.09
CA ILE A 107 12.16 20.13 -39.89
C ILE A 107 11.00 21.09 -39.92
N PHE A 108 10.19 21.08 -38.87
CA PHE A 108 9.14 22.06 -38.64
C PHE A 108 9.30 22.66 -37.24
N THR A 109 9.42 23.98 -37.15
CA THR A 109 9.57 24.68 -35.88
C THR A 109 8.45 25.69 -35.70
N LEU A 110 7.73 25.59 -34.59
CA LEU A 110 6.85 26.62 -34.06
C LEU A 110 7.66 27.48 -33.09
N GLN A 111 7.88 28.75 -33.41
CA GLN A 111 8.50 29.72 -32.52
C GLN A 111 7.52 30.18 -31.43
N GLU A 112 8.04 30.85 -30.40
CA GLU A 112 7.22 31.44 -29.35
C GLU A 112 6.16 32.40 -29.94
N GLY A 113 4.94 32.33 -29.42
CA GLY A 113 3.79 33.10 -29.92
C GLY A 113 3.18 32.62 -31.25
N SER A 114 3.81 31.65 -31.93
CA SER A 114 3.28 31.06 -33.16
C SER A 114 2.23 29.99 -32.89
N ARG A 115 1.45 29.63 -33.92
CA ARG A 115 0.37 28.64 -33.82
C ARG A 115 0.27 27.73 -35.04
N PHE A 116 0.00 26.45 -34.81
CA PHE A 116 -0.44 25.50 -35.83
C PHE A 116 -1.79 24.91 -35.41
N ASN A 117 -2.82 25.08 -36.24
CA ASN A 117 -4.16 24.57 -36.02
C ASN A 117 -4.44 23.42 -36.98
N ASN A 118 -4.44 22.18 -36.50
CA ASN A 118 -4.98 21.05 -37.23
C ASN A 118 -6.48 20.97 -36.97
N LEU A 119 -7.31 21.43 -37.91
CA LEU A 119 -8.76 21.42 -37.79
C LEU A 119 -9.31 19.98 -37.82
N ALA A 120 -10.58 19.81 -37.50
CA ALA A 120 -11.24 18.50 -37.47
C ALA A 120 -11.16 17.69 -38.78
N SER A 121 -11.14 18.37 -39.93
CA SER A 121 -10.93 17.73 -41.24
C SER A 121 -9.46 17.47 -41.56
N GLY A 122 -8.54 18.07 -40.79
CA GLY A 122 -7.12 18.03 -41.03
C GLY A 122 -6.43 16.77 -40.51
N SER A 123 -5.40 16.34 -41.24
CA SER A 123 -4.50 15.27 -40.86
C SER A 123 -3.06 15.78 -40.89
N TYR A 124 -2.37 15.73 -39.76
CA TYR A 124 -0.94 15.98 -39.67
C TYR A 124 -0.18 14.65 -39.54
N SER A 125 0.78 14.42 -40.43
CA SER A 125 1.67 13.26 -40.39
C SER A 125 3.11 13.70 -40.25
N GLY A 126 3.77 13.25 -39.18
CA GLY A 126 5.18 13.53 -38.92
C GLY A 126 6.16 12.61 -39.66
N GLY A 127 5.71 11.62 -40.44
CA GLY A 127 6.55 10.75 -41.27
C GLY A 127 7.94 10.45 -40.71
N LEU A 128 8.98 10.99 -41.37
CA LEU A 128 10.39 10.99 -40.92
C LEU A 128 10.84 12.31 -40.24
N GLY A 129 9.96 13.31 -40.19
CA GLY A 129 10.28 14.68 -39.78
C GLY A 129 10.04 14.97 -38.31
N SER A 130 10.87 15.86 -37.75
CA SER A 130 10.72 16.33 -36.37
C SER A 130 9.98 17.66 -36.32
N ILE A 131 9.18 17.86 -35.26
CA ILE A 131 8.57 19.14 -34.93
C ILE A 131 9.02 19.64 -33.56
N GLY A 132 9.54 20.87 -33.52
CA GLY A 132 9.83 21.61 -32.29
C GLY A 132 8.73 22.63 -31.99
N ILE A 133 8.10 22.53 -30.83
CA ILE A 133 6.95 23.35 -30.42
C ILE A 133 7.41 24.29 -29.30
N LYS A 134 7.70 25.55 -29.63
CA LYS A 134 7.87 26.65 -28.66
C LYS A 134 6.64 27.57 -28.59
N GLY A 135 5.76 27.49 -29.60
CA GLY A 135 4.44 28.12 -29.64
C GLY A 135 3.33 27.14 -29.29
N THR A 136 2.17 27.23 -29.96
CA THR A 136 1.01 26.37 -29.70
C THR A 136 0.69 25.45 -30.88
N PHE A 137 0.62 24.15 -30.63
CA PHE A 137 0.05 23.16 -31.54
C PHE A 137 -1.35 22.77 -31.07
N VAL A 138 -2.37 22.99 -31.89
CA VAL A 138 -3.76 22.58 -31.60
C VAL A 138 -4.17 21.45 -32.54
N ASN A 139 -4.63 20.34 -31.97
CA ASN A 139 -5.18 19.21 -32.68
C ASN A 139 -6.68 19.05 -32.44
N GLU A 140 -7.47 19.20 -33.49
CA GLU A 140 -8.91 18.91 -33.53
C GLU A 140 -9.24 17.74 -34.47
N GLY A 141 -8.26 17.26 -35.24
CA GLY A 141 -8.37 16.15 -36.20
C GLY A 141 -7.40 15.01 -35.88
N THR A 142 -6.67 14.52 -36.87
CA THR A 142 -5.73 13.39 -36.71
C THR A 142 -4.27 13.84 -36.72
N VAL A 143 -3.49 13.35 -35.76
CA VAL A 143 -2.02 13.48 -35.70
C VAL A 143 -1.40 12.10 -35.61
N THR A 144 -0.44 11.80 -36.50
CA THR A 144 0.33 10.55 -36.45
C THR A 144 1.81 10.82 -36.62
N HIS A 145 2.64 10.27 -35.73
CA HIS A 145 4.10 10.41 -35.77
C HIS A 145 4.79 9.06 -35.78
N SER A 146 5.40 8.71 -36.91
CA SER A 146 6.22 7.53 -37.06
C SER A 146 7.65 7.79 -36.54
N LEU A 147 8.64 7.92 -37.42
CA LEU A 147 10.06 7.88 -37.06
C LEU A 147 10.64 9.24 -36.61
N GLY A 148 9.88 10.33 -36.77
CA GLY A 148 10.28 11.68 -36.35
C GLY A 148 9.73 12.09 -34.98
N TYR A 149 10.45 12.97 -34.28
CA TYR A 149 10.17 13.31 -32.87
C TYR A 149 9.24 14.53 -32.73
N ILE A 150 8.36 14.52 -31.73
CA ILE A 150 7.67 15.73 -31.25
C ILE A 150 8.35 16.23 -29.99
N VAL A 151 8.74 17.50 -29.99
CA VAL A 151 9.37 18.16 -28.86
C VAL A 151 8.55 19.38 -28.45
N VAL A 152 7.84 19.30 -27.33
CA VAL A 152 7.22 20.45 -26.69
C VAL A 152 8.27 21.10 -25.79
N GLY A 153 8.78 22.26 -26.20
CA GLY A 153 9.74 23.04 -25.41
C GLY A 153 9.10 23.70 -24.19
N GLU A 154 9.90 24.30 -23.31
CA GLU A 154 9.44 24.88 -22.03
C GLU A 154 8.32 25.92 -22.16
N THR A 155 8.32 26.70 -23.24
CA THR A 155 7.27 27.70 -23.56
C THR A 155 6.15 27.13 -24.43
N GLY A 156 6.30 25.89 -24.91
CA GLY A 156 5.41 25.27 -25.88
C GLY A 156 4.14 24.71 -25.26
N GLU A 157 3.10 24.67 -26.08
CA GLU A 157 1.81 24.07 -25.71
C GLU A 157 1.31 23.11 -26.80
N TYR A 158 0.90 21.91 -26.39
CA TYR A 158 0.20 20.95 -27.24
C TYR A 158 -1.22 20.73 -26.70
N ILE A 159 -2.24 21.05 -27.49
CA ILE A 159 -3.64 21.00 -27.07
C ILE A 159 -4.41 20.08 -28.02
N GLN A 160 -4.91 18.96 -27.51
CA GLN A 160 -5.86 18.12 -28.22
C GLN A 160 -7.26 18.37 -27.69
N ARG A 161 -8.19 18.81 -28.55
CA ARG A 161 -9.53 19.23 -28.14
C ARG A 161 -10.58 18.97 -29.20
N GLN A 162 -11.83 18.93 -28.79
CA GLN A 162 -12.96 18.81 -29.72
C GLN A 162 -13.08 20.08 -30.58
N GLY A 163 -13.15 19.91 -31.90
CA GLY A 163 -13.44 21.02 -32.80
C GLY A 163 -14.87 21.55 -32.60
N ALA A 164 -15.05 22.87 -32.63
CA ALA A 164 -16.36 23.48 -32.40
C ALA A 164 -17.38 23.00 -33.45
N GLY A 165 -18.47 22.38 -32.99
CA GLY A 165 -19.52 21.84 -33.88
C GLY A 165 -19.12 20.59 -34.67
N SER A 166 -17.91 20.06 -34.46
CA SER A 166 -17.43 18.84 -35.11
C SER A 166 -17.85 17.59 -34.34
N ALA A 167 -18.17 16.51 -35.05
CA ALA A 167 -18.36 15.17 -34.48
C ALA A 167 -17.08 14.30 -34.54
N VAL A 168 -16.00 14.80 -35.15
CA VAL A 168 -14.73 14.08 -35.26
C VAL A 168 -14.07 14.01 -33.89
N THR A 169 -13.75 12.80 -33.43
CA THR A 169 -12.93 12.60 -32.23
C THR A 169 -11.46 12.82 -32.59
N PRO A 170 -10.76 13.77 -31.97
CA PRO A 170 -9.36 14.01 -32.27
C PRO A 170 -8.48 12.85 -31.77
N THR A 171 -7.41 12.56 -32.51
CA THR A 171 -6.47 11.50 -32.13
C THR A 171 -5.03 11.93 -32.34
N THR A 172 -4.17 11.52 -31.41
CA THR A 172 -2.71 11.58 -31.55
C THR A 172 -2.15 10.19 -31.34
N SER A 173 -1.32 9.71 -32.26
CA SER A 173 -0.63 8.43 -32.15
C SER A 173 0.85 8.58 -32.41
N THR A 174 1.69 8.01 -31.54
CA THR A 174 3.16 8.08 -31.60
C THR A 174 3.77 6.67 -31.67
N PRO A 175 3.69 6.00 -32.83
CA PRO A 175 4.11 4.62 -32.91
C PRO A 175 5.61 4.33 -32.84
N ASP A 176 6.47 5.20 -33.40
CA ASP A 176 7.88 4.84 -33.60
C ASP A 176 8.89 5.83 -33.00
N ALA A 177 8.43 6.92 -32.38
CA ALA A 177 9.31 7.98 -31.88
C ALA A 177 8.87 8.54 -30.51
N PRO A 178 9.84 8.98 -29.69
CA PRO A 178 9.59 9.76 -28.49
C PRO A 178 8.74 11.00 -28.73
N PHE A 179 7.70 11.13 -27.91
CA PHE A 179 7.05 12.39 -27.61
C PHE A 179 7.70 12.96 -26.35
N THR A 180 8.35 14.11 -26.47
CA THR A 180 9.02 14.78 -25.34
C THR A 180 8.26 16.03 -24.92
N ASN A 181 8.09 16.20 -23.60
CA ASN A 181 7.38 17.34 -23.04
C ASN A 181 8.21 18.07 -21.96
N ALA A 182 8.56 19.31 -22.22
CA ALA A 182 9.07 20.26 -21.24
C ALA A 182 8.13 21.46 -20.99
N GLY A 183 7.05 21.59 -21.76
CA GLY A 183 6.07 22.65 -21.67
C GLY A 183 4.73 22.13 -21.15
N ARG A 184 3.63 22.48 -21.83
CA ARG A 184 2.28 22.06 -21.42
C ARG A 184 1.62 21.18 -22.46
N ILE A 185 0.98 20.12 -21.98
CA ILE A 185 0.06 19.30 -22.77
C ILE A 185 -1.32 19.32 -22.14
N HIS A 186 -2.34 19.49 -22.96
CA HIS A 186 -3.74 19.32 -22.57
C HIS A 186 -4.45 18.36 -23.52
N ILE A 187 -4.87 17.21 -23.00
CA ILE A 187 -5.69 16.22 -23.70
C ILE A 187 -7.13 16.42 -23.22
N ALA A 188 -7.85 17.33 -23.86
CA ALA A 188 -9.21 17.72 -23.50
C ALA A 188 -10.28 16.84 -24.17
N ALA A 189 -9.96 16.19 -25.30
CA ALA A 189 -10.86 15.29 -26.01
C ALA A 189 -10.09 14.19 -26.73
N GLY A 190 -10.76 13.07 -26.99
CA GLY A 190 -10.25 11.95 -27.78
C GLY A 190 -9.04 11.23 -27.19
N ASP A 191 -8.26 10.60 -28.06
CA ASP A 191 -7.24 9.63 -27.66
C ASP A 191 -5.82 10.14 -27.95
N PHE A 192 -4.97 10.04 -26.94
CA PHE A 192 -3.53 10.21 -27.07
C PHE A 192 -2.85 8.85 -26.83
N ILE A 193 -2.30 8.26 -27.89
CA ILE A 193 -1.89 6.85 -27.93
C ILE A 193 -0.38 6.74 -28.07
N ILE A 194 0.24 6.03 -27.13
CA ILE A 194 1.63 5.57 -27.21
C ILE A 194 1.61 4.08 -27.57
N ASP A 195 2.01 3.72 -28.79
CA ASP A 195 1.79 2.36 -29.32
C ASP A 195 2.92 1.87 -30.26
N PRO A 196 3.83 0.99 -29.82
CA PRO A 196 4.94 0.49 -30.64
C PRO A 196 4.52 -0.59 -31.67
N ILE A 197 3.24 -0.78 -32.01
CA ILE A 197 2.75 -1.87 -32.91
C ILE A 197 3.27 -1.79 -34.35
N SER A 198 3.92 -0.70 -34.77
CA SER A 198 4.75 -0.76 -35.97
C SER A 198 5.93 -1.69 -35.68
N VAL A 199 6.07 -2.76 -36.47
CA VAL A 199 7.09 -3.83 -36.43
C VAL A 199 8.57 -3.37 -36.40
N ARG A 200 8.83 -2.09 -36.13
CA ARG A 200 10.14 -1.43 -36.06
C ARG A 200 10.26 -0.62 -34.76
N ALA A 201 10.78 -1.29 -33.73
CA ALA A 201 11.43 -0.75 -32.53
C ALA A 201 10.58 -0.52 -31.26
N ALA A 202 11.16 -0.98 -30.15
CA ALA A 202 10.69 -0.90 -28.78
C ALA A 202 10.81 0.51 -28.14
N SER A 203 10.52 1.58 -28.89
CA SER A 203 10.90 2.96 -28.54
C SER A 203 9.76 3.99 -28.51
N ALA A 204 8.49 3.58 -28.56
CA ALA A 204 7.38 4.49 -28.34
C ALA A 204 7.41 4.99 -26.88
N THR A 205 7.91 6.22 -26.69
CA THR A 205 8.04 6.83 -25.37
C THR A 205 7.27 8.14 -25.26
N TYR A 206 6.71 8.38 -24.09
CA TYR A 206 6.28 9.69 -23.63
C TYR A 206 7.23 10.13 -22.52
N ASP A 207 8.11 11.08 -22.80
CA ASP A 207 9.13 11.53 -21.87
C ASP A 207 8.83 12.96 -21.41
N GLN A 208 8.35 13.11 -20.18
CA GLN A 208 8.09 14.40 -19.55
C GLN A 208 9.25 14.82 -18.64
N SER A 209 9.80 16.01 -18.90
CA SER A 209 10.84 16.64 -18.08
C SER A 209 10.27 17.14 -16.75
N SER A 210 11.14 17.60 -15.85
CA SER A 210 10.75 18.18 -14.55
C SER A 210 9.95 19.49 -14.65
N SER A 211 10.06 20.22 -15.76
CA SER A 211 9.28 21.43 -16.03
C SER A 211 7.94 21.14 -16.73
N GLY A 212 7.81 19.98 -17.37
CA GLY A 212 6.65 19.64 -18.17
C GLY A 212 5.40 19.35 -17.34
N THR A 213 4.23 19.74 -17.87
CA THR A 213 2.91 19.40 -17.32
C THR A 213 2.03 18.74 -18.36
N THR A 214 1.24 17.75 -17.94
CA THR A 214 0.23 17.07 -18.75
C THR A 214 -1.10 17.08 -18.00
N GLN A 215 -2.13 17.69 -18.58
CA GLN A 215 -3.51 17.58 -18.13
C GLN A 215 -4.28 16.61 -19.02
N ILE A 216 -4.92 15.60 -18.43
CA ILE A 216 -5.67 14.56 -19.12
C ILE A 216 -7.13 14.65 -18.67
N ASP A 217 -7.99 15.25 -19.49
CA ASP A 217 -9.45 15.30 -19.26
C ASP A 217 -10.22 14.34 -20.18
N ALA A 218 -9.54 13.76 -21.18
CA ALA A 218 -10.01 12.65 -22.00
C ALA A 218 -9.12 11.41 -21.78
N ARG A 219 -8.43 10.86 -22.80
CA ARG A 219 -7.68 9.61 -22.62
C ARG A 219 -6.22 9.69 -23.07
N LEU A 220 -5.31 9.26 -22.19
CA LEU A 220 -3.95 8.86 -22.54
C LEU A 220 -3.85 7.33 -22.43
N HIS A 221 -3.53 6.68 -23.54
CA HIS A 221 -3.48 5.23 -23.66
C HIS A 221 -2.06 4.76 -24.04
N SER A 222 -1.37 4.11 -23.12
CA SER A 222 -0.10 3.43 -23.37
C SER A 222 -0.35 1.95 -23.67
N ILE A 223 -0.17 1.56 -24.93
CA ILE A 223 -0.35 0.20 -25.43
C ILE A 223 1.05 -0.36 -25.67
N GLY A 224 1.68 -1.00 -24.68
CA GLY A 224 3.06 -1.49 -24.81
C GLY A 224 4.15 -0.40 -24.83
N GLY A 225 3.76 0.88 -24.75
CA GLY A 225 4.66 2.04 -24.71
C GLY A 225 5.28 2.31 -23.33
N THR A 226 6.27 3.21 -23.31
CA THR A 226 6.91 3.68 -22.07
C THR A 226 6.50 5.12 -21.75
N VAL A 227 6.06 5.37 -20.52
CA VAL A 227 5.78 6.72 -20.01
C VAL A 227 6.80 7.06 -18.92
N ARG A 228 7.54 8.16 -19.06
CA ARG A 228 8.46 8.68 -18.04
C ARG A 228 7.99 10.05 -17.60
N ASN A 229 7.73 10.22 -16.31
CA ASN A 229 7.28 11.47 -15.73
C ASN A 229 8.24 11.99 -14.67
N ALA A 230 8.99 13.05 -14.99
CA ALA A 230 9.74 13.82 -14.00
C ALA A 230 9.02 15.11 -13.55
N GLY A 231 7.98 15.53 -14.26
CA GLY A 231 7.20 16.74 -14.01
C GLY A 231 5.86 16.44 -13.34
N ALA A 232 4.76 16.97 -13.88
CA ALA A 232 3.42 16.77 -13.35
C ALA A 232 2.46 16.14 -14.38
N ILE A 233 1.89 14.98 -14.08
CA ILE A 233 0.75 14.41 -14.83
C ILE A 233 -0.49 14.51 -13.94
N THR A 234 -1.55 15.09 -14.49
CA THR A 234 -2.83 15.24 -13.80
C THR A 234 -3.95 14.61 -14.65
N ILE A 235 -4.62 13.63 -14.07
CA ILE A 235 -5.84 13.03 -14.63
C ILE A 235 -7.03 13.76 -14.02
N GLY A 236 -7.73 14.54 -14.84
CA GLY A 236 -8.97 15.23 -14.47
C GLY A 236 -10.09 14.25 -14.13
N SER A 237 -11.20 14.75 -13.59
CA SER A 237 -12.32 13.91 -13.12
C SER A 237 -12.99 13.07 -14.23
N THR A 238 -12.88 13.50 -15.48
CA THR A 238 -13.34 12.75 -16.67
C THR A 238 -12.20 12.03 -17.39
N GLY A 239 -10.96 12.25 -16.94
CA GLY A 239 -9.77 11.73 -17.57
C GLY A 239 -9.55 10.25 -17.32
N GLU A 240 -8.89 9.60 -18.26
CA GLU A 240 -8.41 8.23 -18.18
C GLU A 240 -6.92 8.15 -18.54
N TYR A 241 -6.12 7.58 -17.63
CA TYR A 241 -4.82 7.02 -17.93
C TYR A 241 -4.93 5.51 -18.02
N ARG A 242 -4.60 4.93 -19.17
CA ARG A 242 -4.69 3.48 -19.38
C ARG A 242 -3.36 2.93 -19.85
N GLN A 243 -2.92 1.86 -19.21
CA GLN A 243 -1.73 1.11 -19.57
C GLN A 243 -2.09 -0.35 -19.83
N GLU A 244 -1.80 -0.84 -21.02
CA GLU A 244 -1.98 -2.25 -21.38
C GLU A 244 -0.88 -2.74 -22.32
N SER A 245 -0.97 -4.02 -22.70
CA SER A 245 -0.05 -4.68 -23.62
C SER A 245 -0.86 -5.08 -24.85
N PRO A 246 -0.35 -4.86 -26.06
CA PRO A 246 -0.90 -5.53 -27.22
C PRO A 246 -0.61 -7.03 -27.07
N SER A 247 -1.58 -7.88 -27.37
CA SER A 247 -1.51 -9.35 -27.21
C SER A 247 -0.13 -9.94 -27.52
N VAL A 248 0.40 -10.85 -26.69
CA VAL A 248 1.71 -11.55 -26.86
C VAL A 248 2.09 -11.77 -28.33
N PRO A 249 3.32 -11.42 -28.77
CA PRO A 249 4.58 -11.39 -28.01
C PRO A 249 5.10 -9.99 -27.61
N PHE A 250 4.27 -8.94 -27.64
CA PHE A 250 4.75 -7.57 -27.41
C PHE A 250 5.08 -7.25 -25.95
N LEU A 251 5.93 -6.26 -25.73
CA LEU A 251 6.26 -5.75 -24.40
C LEU A 251 5.01 -5.18 -23.74
N ALA A 252 4.90 -5.41 -22.42
CA ALA A 252 3.88 -4.73 -21.63
C ALA A 252 4.26 -3.26 -21.45
N GLY A 253 3.26 -2.38 -21.38
CA GLY A 253 3.50 -0.97 -21.11
C GLY A 253 4.27 -0.76 -19.79
N SER A 254 5.01 0.34 -19.69
CA SER A 254 5.75 0.71 -18.49
C SER A 254 5.58 2.18 -18.17
N THR A 255 5.43 2.50 -16.89
CA THR A 255 5.44 3.87 -16.39
C THR A 255 6.48 4.03 -15.30
N THR A 256 7.29 5.10 -15.38
CA THR A 256 8.17 5.53 -14.30
C THR A 256 7.82 6.96 -13.90
N ASN A 257 7.37 7.13 -12.66
CA ASN A 257 7.04 8.42 -12.08
C ASN A 257 8.10 8.84 -11.06
N THR A 258 8.93 9.83 -11.39
CA THR A 258 9.83 10.51 -10.45
C THR A 258 9.31 11.87 -10.01
N GLY A 259 8.31 12.41 -10.71
CA GLY A 259 7.61 13.66 -10.37
C GLY A 259 6.30 13.45 -9.61
N SER A 260 5.27 14.22 -9.98
CA SER A 260 3.92 14.14 -9.42
C SER A 260 2.94 13.50 -10.39
N PHE A 261 2.14 12.55 -9.91
CA PHE A 261 1.02 11.95 -10.63
C PHE A 261 -0.25 12.11 -9.80
N THR A 262 -1.19 12.93 -10.28
CA THR A 262 -2.47 13.19 -9.59
C THR A 262 -3.62 12.57 -10.38
N ASN A 263 -4.45 11.77 -9.73
CA ASN A 263 -5.58 11.09 -10.34
C ASN A 263 -6.91 11.46 -9.66
N ALA A 264 -7.73 12.28 -10.34
CA ALA A 264 -9.12 12.54 -9.96
C ALA A 264 -10.13 11.72 -10.80
N GLY A 265 -9.71 11.22 -11.96
CA GLY A 265 -10.52 10.38 -12.85
C GLY A 265 -10.18 8.90 -12.69
N THR A 266 -9.80 8.26 -13.79
CA THR A 266 -9.50 6.82 -13.84
C THR A 266 -8.04 6.58 -14.22
N THR A 267 -7.34 5.76 -13.46
CA THR A 267 -6.04 5.20 -13.81
C THR A 267 -6.14 3.68 -13.81
N ASN A 268 -5.77 3.03 -14.91
CA ASN A 268 -5.88 1.59 -15.07
C ASN A 268 -4.56 1.00 -15.61
N ILE A 269 -3.89 0.23 -14.76
CA ILE A 269 -2.70 -0.57 -15.11
C ILE A 269 -3.18 -1.99 -15.40
N ALA A 270 -3.72 -2.23 -16.59
CA ALA A 270 -4.26 -3.53 -16.97
C ALA A 270 -3.15 -4.59 -17.05
N THR A 271 -1.99 -4.20 -17.57
CA THR A 271 -0.78 -5.03 -17.66
C THR A 271 0.49 -4.18 -17.48
N GLY A 272 1.62 -4.84 -17.22
CA GLY A 272 2.91 -4.18 -17.15
C GLY A 272 3.13 -3.51 -15.81
N VAL A 273 4.08 -2.56 -15.74
CA VAL A 273 4.54 -2.00 -14.45
C VAL A 273 4.34 -0.50 -14.40
N PHE A 274 3.77 -0.01 -13.30
CA PHE A 274 3.83 1.39 -12.90
C PHE A 274 4.76 1.51 -11.69
N THR A 275 5.91 2.14 -11.89
CA THR A 275 6.92 2.36 -10.85
C THR A 275 6.84 3.81 -10.37
N ASN A 276 6.47 3.99 -9.11
CA ASN A 276 6.48 5.27 -8.42
C ASN A 276 7.75 5.45 -7.59
N GLN A 277 8.54 6.46 -7.95
CA GLN A 277 9.72 6.96 -7.25
C GLN A 277 9.53 8.42 -6.80
N GLY A 278 8.34 8.98 -7.00
CA GLY A 278 7.95 10.33 -6.60
C GLY A 278 6.64 10.32 -5.82
N SER A 279 5.72 11.21 -6.18
CA SER A 279 4.41 11.38 -5.52
C SER A 279 3.27 10.88 -6.39
N VAL A 280 2.39 10.07 -5.81
CA VAL A 280 1.08 9.71 -6.38
C VAL A 280 -0.03 10.18 -5.44
N ALA A 281 -0.99 10.95 -5.96
CA ALA A 281 -2.20 11.34 -5.24
C ALA A 281 -3.42 10.80 -5.98
N ASN A 282 -4.18 9.91 -5.36
CA ASN A 282 -5.40 9.34 -5.93
C ASN A 282 -6.63 9.83 -5.16
N SER A 283 -7.54 10.53 -5.82
CA SER A 283 -8.88 10.86 -5.34
C SER A 283 -9.99 10.24 -6.20
N GLY A 284 -9.64 9.71 -7.38
CA GLY A 284 -10.53 8.96 -8.27
C GLY A 284 -10.39 7.44 -8.11
N THR A 285 -10.40 6.73 -9.24
CA THR A 285 -10.23 5.27 -9.31
C THR A 285 -8.85 4.92 -9.84
N PHE A 286 -8.12 4.09 -9.09
CA PHE A 286 -6.85 3.51 -9.51
C PHE A 286 -6.97 1.98 -9.50
N THR A 287 -6.73 1.33 -10.63
CA THR A 287 -6.86 -0.13 -10.75
C THR A 287 -5.56 -0.75 -11.23
N VAL A 288 -5.13 -1.81 -10.53
CA VAL A 288 -4.05 -2.70 -10.96
C VAL A 288 -4.71 -4.01 -11.41
N GLY A 289 -4.70 -4.27 -12.71
CA GLY A 289 -5.26 -5.49 -13.31
C GLY A 289 -4.45 -6.74 -12.94
N ALA A 290 -5.00 -7.92 -13.23
CA ALA A 290 -4.40 -9.20 -12.82
C ALA A 290 -2.96 -9.44 -13.34
N ALA A 291 -2.61 -8.86 -14.49
CA ALA A 291 -1.25 -8.89 -15.05
C ALA A 291 -0.51 -7.55 -14.89
N GLY A 292 -1.09 -6.62 -14.13
CA GLY A 292 -0.51 -5.32 -13.81
C GLY A 292 0.28 -5.35 -12.52
N GLN A 293 1.21 -4.41 -12.40
CA GLN A 293 2.01 -4.20 -11.19
C GLN A 293 2.08 -2.71 -10.85
N TYR A 294 1.93 -2.39 -9.57
CA TYR A 294 2.23 -1.08 -9.00
C TYR A 294 3.36 -1.21 -7.99
N VAL A 295 4.45 -0.49 -8.20
CA VAL A 295 5.69 -0.62 -7.42
C VAL A 295 6.07 0.75 -6.88
N GLN A 296 6.25 0.85 -5.57
CA GLN A 296 6.86 2.02 -4.93
C GLN A 296 8.26 1.67 -4.45
N GLU A 297 9.27 2.37 -4.93
CA GLU A 297 10.67 2.11 -4.56
C GLU A 297 11.45 3.41 -4.48
N VAL A 298 12.38 3.50 -3.53
CA VAL A 298 13.29 4.65 -3.39
C VAL A 298 14.27 4.65 -4.56
N SER A 299 14.38 5.78 -5.24
CA SER A 299 15.42 5.99 -6.25
C SER A 299 16.79 6.19 -5.58
N SER A 300 17.81 5.53 -6.11
CA SER A 300 19.18 5.66 -5.61
C SER A 300 19.62 7.14 -5.66
N GLY A 301 19.91 7.73 -4.50
CA GLY A 301 20.37 9.12 -4.39
C GLY A 301 19.26 10.19 -4.24
N SER A 302 17.98 9.80 -4.14
CA SER A 302 16.89 10.74 -3.85
C SER A 302 16.75 11.00 -2.34
N SER A 303 16.50 12.27 -1.97
CA SER A 303 16.11 12.68 -0.61
C SER A 303 14.59 12.68 -0.41
N GLN A 304 13.81 12.54 -1.48
CA GLN A 304 12.35 12.42 -1.39
C GLN A 304 11.97 10.96 -1.14
N GLN A 305 11.14 10.75 -0.11
CA GLN A 305 10.52 9.45 0.14
C GLN A 305 9.32 9.29 -0.81
N PRO A 306 9.34 8.32 -1.74
CA PRO A 306 8.21 8.04 -2.60
C PRO A 306 6.96 7.74 -1.76
N GLY A 307 5.84 8.28 -2.20
CA GLY A 307 4.59 8.18 -1.43
C GLY A 307 3.38 8.09 -2.33
N THR A 308 2.40 7.30 -1.88
CA THR A 308 1.05 7.27 -2.44
C THR A 308 0.06 7.77 -1.40
N GLN A 309 -0.74 8.77 -1.74
CA GLN A 309 -1.89 9.20 -0.94
C GLN A 309 -3.17 8.80 -1.67
N ASN A 310 -3.83 7.77 -1.15
CA ASN A 310 -5.12 7.32 -1.61
C ASN A 310 -6.25 7.89 -0.74
N SER A 311 -7.05 8.75 -1.35
CA SER A 311 -8.31 9.28 -0.82
C SER A 311 -9.54 8.82 -1.62
N GLY A 312 -9.33 8.14 -2.75
CA GLY A 312 -10.37 7.52 -3.57
C GLY A 312 -10.36 5.99 -3.47
N THR A 313 -10.64 5.32 -4.59
CA THR A 313 -10.64 3.85 -4.67
C THR A 313 -9.36 3.35 -5.32
N PHE A 314 -8.64 2.46 -4.63
CA PHE A 314 -7.50 1.72 -5.16
C PHE A 314 -7.83 0.23 -5.18
N THR A 315 -7.94 -0.37 -6.36
CA THR A 315 -8.26 -1.79 -6.53
C THR A 315 -7.05 -2.55 -7.05
N ASN A 316 -6.69 -3.65 -6.38
CA ASN A 316 -5.60 -4.52 -6.79
C ASN A 316 -6.09 -5.93 -7.12
N ALA A 317 -5.98 -6.33 -8.38
CA ALA A 317 -6.15 -7.71 -8.86
C ALA A 317 -4.81 -8.36 -9.24
N GLY A 318 -3.74 -7.58 -9.41
CA GLY A 318 -2.39 -8.03 -9.73
C GLY A 318 -1.45 -7.88 -8.54
N THR A 319 -0.31 -7.22 -8.74
CA THR A 319 0.72 -7.07 -7.70
C THR A 319 0.90 -5.61 -7.28
N VAL A 320 0.87 -5.35 -5.98
CA VAL A 320 1.28 -4.07 -5.38
C VAL A 320 2.51 -4.31 -4.51
N ARG A 321 3.59 -3.55 -4.72
CA ARG A 321 4.80 -3.57 -3.87
C ARG A 321 5.01 -2.19 -3.26
N ILE A 322 5.04 -2.13 -1.94
CA ILE A 322 5.36 -0.93 -1.17
C ILE A 322 6.76 -1.16 -0.62
N GLY A 323 7.78 -0.69 -1.33
CA GLY A 323 9.18 -0.92 -1.02
C GLY A 323 9.62 -0.26 0.29
N GLU A 324 10.74 -0.76 0.83
CA GLU A 324 11.36 -0.19 2.03
C GLU A 324 11.62 1.31 1.88
N GLY A 325 11.39 2.08 2.95
CA GLY A 325 11.55 3.54 2.94
C GLY A 325 10.46 4.31 2.19
N THR A 326 9.45 3.63 1.62
CA THR A 326 8.28 4.26 0.97
C THR A 326 7.02 4.18 1.83
N SER A 327 6.00 4.96 1.48
CA SER A 327 4.72 4.95 2.19
C SER A 327 3.51 4.87 1.26
N PHE A 328 2.53 4.04 1.62
CA PHE A 328 1.19 4.03 1.05
C PHE A 328 0.20 4.49 2.13
N GLY A 329 -0.40 5.64 1.94
CA GLY A 329 -1.42 6.20 2.79
C GLY A 329 -2.82 5.98 2.24
N ASN A 330 -3.64 5.20 2.93
CA ASN A 330 -5.07 5.08 2.64
C ASN A 330 -5.86 5.91 3.65
N PHE A 331 -6.33 7.08 3.23
CA PHE A 331 -6.86 8.11 4.13
C PHE A 331 -8.12 8.77 3.60
N SER A 332 -9.14 8.87 4.44
CA SER A 332 -10.30 9.73 4.18
C SER A 332 -10.45 10.76 5.28
N ASN A 333 -10.66 12.02 4.88
CA ASN A 333 -11.10 13.10 5.76
C ASN A 333 -12.59 13.43 5.55
N ARG A 334 -13.36 12.50 4.99
CA ARG A 334 -14.81 12.63 4.76
C ARG A 334 -15.60 11.56 5.52
N THR A 335 -16.84 11.90 5.84
CA THR A 335 -17.85 11.00 6.43
C THR A 335 -19.03 10.87 5.47
N PRO A 336 -19.41 9.66 4.99
CA PRO A 336 -18.72 8.36 5.19
C PRO A 336 -17.34 8.32 4.51
N PRO A 337 -16.46 7.38 4.90
CA PRO A 337 -15.13 7.26 4.30
C PRO A 337 -15.22 6.92 2.81
N VAL A 338 -14.52 7.72 2.00
CA VAL A 338 -14.42 7.51 0.54
C VAL A 338 -13.16 6.74 0.14
N ALA A 339 -12.15 6.74 0.99
CA ALA A 339 -10.88 6.08 0.73
C ALA A 339 -11.00 4.57 0.97
N GLN A 340 -10.73 3.80 -0.09
CA GLN A 340 -10.81 2.34 -0.10
C GLN A 340 -9.59 1.73 -0.77
N TYR A 341 -9.03 0.70 -0.15
CA TYR A 341 -8.08 -0.21 -0.76
C TYR A 341 -8.73 -1.59 -0.86
N ILE A 342 -8.92 -2.09 -2.08
CA ILE A 342 -9.62 -3.34 -2.36
C ILE A 342 -8.65 -4.32 -3.00
N GLN A 343 -8.22 -5.31 -2.23
CA GLN A 343 -7.41 -6.42 -2.69
C GLN A 343 -8.32 -7.57 -3.12
N GLN A 344 -8.37 -7.84 -4.43
CA GLN A 344 -9.14 -8.96 -4.98
C GLN A 344 -8.44 -10.30 -4.74
N ALA A 345 -9.18 -11.40 -4.88
CA ALA A 345 -8.73 -12.75 -4.58
C ALA A 345 -7.47 -13.18 -5.33
N GLY A 346 -7.30 -12.76 -6.60
CA GLY A 346 -6.14 -13.09 -7.41
C GLY A 346 -4.91 -12.20 -7.16
N GLY A 347 -5.06 -11.09 -6.43
CA GLY A 347 -3.97 -10.14 -6.28
C GLY A 347 -3.17 -10.32 -5.00
N THR A 348 -2.01 -9.66 -4.97
CA THR A 348 -1.06 -9.69 -3.87
C THR A 348 -0.53 -8.30 -3.54
N THR A 349 -0.43 -7.97 -2.26
CA THR A 349 0.26 -6.78 -1.74
C THR A 349 1.46 -7.18 -0.90
N TYR A 350 2.64 -6.67 -1.24
CA TYR A 350 3.86 -6.76 -0.45
C TYR A 350 4.14 -5.42 0.22
N ILE A 351 4.34 -5.44 1.53
CA ILE A 351 4.57 -4.26 2.36
C ILE A 351 5.96 -4.41 2.99
N ASP A 352 6.97 -3.86 2.33
CA ASP A 352 8.34 -3.74 2.83
C ASP A 352 8.58 -2.36 3.50
N GLY A 353 7.80 -1.34 3.10
CA GLY A 353 7.72 -0.01 3.70
C GLY A 353 6.53 0.15 4.65
N THR A 354 5.85 1.30 4.62
CA THR A 354 4.68 1.57 5.49
C THR A 354 3.38 1.59 4.71
N PHE A 355 2.40 0.78 5.11
CA PHE A 355 1.00 0.90 4.72
C PHE A 355 0.21 1.50 5.88
N GLN A 356 -0.32 2.71 5.72
CA GLN A 356 -1.10 3.39 6.75
C GLN A 356 -2.58 3.50 6.37
N VAL A 357 -3.46 3.27 7.34
CA VAL A 357 -4.92 3.39 7.21
C VAL A 357 -5.42 4.38 8.25
N GLY A 358 -6.04 5.48 7.80
CA GLY A 358 -6.60 6.51 8.68
C GLY A 358 -7.98 6.96 8.24
N GLY A 359 -9.02 6.54 8.99
CA GLY A 359 -10.41 6.83 8.66
C GLY A 359 -10.83 6.25 7.32
N ALA A 360 -10.26 5.12 6.90
CA ALA A 360 -10.44 4.50 5.59
C ALA A 360 -10.74 3.00 5.69
N LYS A 361 -11.09 2.38 4.56
CA LYS A 361 -11.39 0.95 4.46
C LYS A 361 -10.30 0.19 3.71
N VAL A 362 -9.95 -1.00 4.21
CA VAL A 362 -9.14 -1.99 3.51
C VAL A 362 -9.91 -3.31 3.44
N GLU A 363 -10.00 -3.90 2.25
CA GLU A 363 -10.58 -5.23 2.03
C GLU A 363 -9.53 -6.15 1.44
N ASN A 364 -9.34 -7.33 2.03
CA ASN A 364 -8.42 -8.36 1.57
C ASN A 364 -9.12 -9.67 1.23
N ALA A 365 -9.35 -9.94 -0.04
CA ALA A 365 -9.75 -11.26 -0.50
C ALA A 365 -8.55 -12.11 -0.98
N GLY A 366 -7.40 -11.48 -1.26
CA GLY A 366 -6.19 -12.13 -1.79
C GLY A 366 -5.12 -12.34 -0.71
N SER A 367 -3.87 -12.02 -1.06
CA SER A 367 -2.73 -12.07 -0.13
C SER A 367 -2.22 -10.68 0.20
N MET A 368 -2.07 -10.38 1.49
CA MET A 368 -1.29 -9.24 1.96
C MET A 368 -0.17 -9.73 2.86
N THR A 369 1.05 -9.30 2.57
CA THR A 369 2.25 -9.68 3.33
C THR A 369 2.97 -8.44 3.83
N VAL A 370 3.10 -8.33 5.15
CA VAL A 370 3.96 -7.38 5.82
C VAL A 370 5.31 -8.05 6.04
N SER A 371 6.32 -7.64 5.28
CA SER A 371 7.68 -8.17 5.37
C SER A 371 8.35 -7.75 6.69
N SER A 372 9.53 -8.30 7.00
CA SER A 372 10.25 -8.02 8.26
C SER A 372 10.59 -6.54 8.49
N THR A 373 10.75 -5.75 7.43
CA THR A 373 10.94 -4.29 7.48
C THR A 373 9.63 -3.51 7.42
N GLY A 374 8.55 -4.19 7.05
CA GLY A 374 7.26 -3.60 6.75
C GLY A 374 6.47 -3.21 7.99
N THR A 375 5.61 -2.20 7.82
CA THR A 375 4.63 -1.79 8.82
C THR A 375 3.24 -1.66 8.21
N TYR A 376 2.26 -2.32 8.80
CA TYR A 376 0.83 -2.07 8.59
C TYR A 376 0.26 -1.32 9.79
N LEU A 377 -0.16 -0.08 9.61
CA LEU A 377 -0.62 0.79 10.69
C LEU A 377 -2.05 1.24 10.46
N GLN A 378 -2.98 0.77 11.29
CA GLN A 378 -4.25 1.47 11.48
C GLN A 378 -4.05 2.52 12.57
N ALA A 379 -4.37 3.77 12.25
CA ALA A 379 -4.30 4.88 13.18
C ALA A 379 -5.61 5.66 13.21
N PHE A 380 -5.82 6.37 14.32
CA PHE A 380 -6.89 7.36 14.43
C PHE A 380 -6.66 8.49 13.43
N ASN A 381 -7.71 8.88 12.71
CA ASN A 381 -7.70 10.13 11.97
C ASN A 381 -8.20 11.26 12.89
N LYS A 382 -7.31 12.16 13.32
CA LYS A 382 -7.69 13.28 14.21
C LYS A 382 -8.66 14.25 13.54
N PHE A 383 -8.68 14.31 12.21
CA PHE A 383 -9.51 15.26 11.47
C PHE A 383 -10.95 14.79 11.31
N VAL A 384 -11.21 13.49 11.43
CA VAL A 384 -12.57 12.93 11.35
C VAL A 384 -12.68 11.71 12.27
N PRO A 385 -13.70 11.63 13.14
CA PRO A 385 -13.94 10.48 14.02
C PRO A 385 -14.53 9.28 13.24
N VAL A 386 -13.94 8.93 12.10
CA VAL A 386 -14.26 7.72 11.34
C VAL A 386 -13.23 6.66 11.70
N VAL A 387 -13.73 5.48 12.05
CA VAL A 387 -12.92 4.33 12.47
C VAL A 387 -12.27 3.70 11.24
N SER A 388 -10.95 3.50 11.28
CA SER A 388 -10.23 2.72 10.27
C SER A 388 -10.73 1.27 10.31
N THR A 389 -11.03 0.69 9.14
CA THR A 389 -11.50 -0.70 9.06
C THR A 389 -10.63 -1.52 8.13
N THR A 390 -10.35 -2.76 8.53
CA THR A 390 -9.72 -3.77 7.68
C THR A 390 -10.54 -5.04 7.75
N VAL A 391 -10.92 -5.59 6.61
CA VAL A 391 -11.60 -6.88 6.52
C VAL A 391 -10.71 -7.85 5.75
N ASN A 392 -10.26 -8.91 6.40
CA ASN A 392 -9.45 -9.96 5.80
C ASN A 392 -10.27 -11.24 5.59
N SER A 393 -10.65 -11.53 4.34
CA SER A 393 -11.21 -12.82 3.93
C SER A 393 -10.19 -13.76 3.26
N GLY A 394 -9.04 -13.23 2.84
CA GLY A 394 -7.91 -13.99 2.30
C GLY A 394 -6.82 -14.29 3.33
N THR A 395 -5.56 -14.15 2.94
CA THR A 395 -4.39 -14.34 3.81
C THR A 395 -3.75 -13.01 4.16
N PHE A 396 -3.55 -12.77 5.45
CA PHE A 396 -2.73 -11.70 5.99
C PHE A 396 -1.52 -12.30 6.71
N ALA A 397 -0.34 -12.16 6.13
CA ALA A 397 0.91 -12.65 6.71
C ALA A 397 1.73 -11.48 7.26
N ASN A 398 2.09 -11.52 8.54
CA ASN A 398 2.85 -10.49 9.21
C ASN A 398 4.20 -11.04 9.71
N ALA A 399 5.29 -10.65 9.07
CA ALA A 399 6.66 -10.86 9.53
C ALA A 399 7.28 -9.58 10.13
N GLY A 400 6.72 -8.40 9.83
CA GLY A 400 7.13 -7.10 10.38
C GLY A 400 6.22 -6.64 11.52
N SER A 401 5.74 -5.40 11.41
CA SER A 401 4.88 -4.77 12.43
C SER A 401 3.46 -4.55 11.91
N THR A 402 2.47 -5.04 12.65
CA THR A 402 1.06 -4.71 12.42
C THR A 402 0.49 -4.07 13.67
N VAL A 403 0.02 -2.83 13.55
CA VAL A 403 -0.49 -2.03 14.67
C VAL A 403 -1.93 -1.62 14.40
N ILE A 404 -2.82 -1.96 15.33
CA ILE A 404 -4.26 -1.67 15.25
C ILE A 404 -4.61 -0.67 16.35
N ASN A 405 -4.56 0.62 16.00
CA ASN A 405 -4.90 1.73 16.88
C ASN A 405 -6.11 2.50 16.34
N ALA A 406 -7.13 2.71 17.20
CA ALA A 406 -8.37 3.40 16.87
C ALA A 406 -9.08 2.90 15.60
N GLY A 407 -9.00 1.59 15.39
CA GLY A 407 -9.50 0.88 14.22
C GLY A 407 -10.03 -0.51 14.57
N THR A 408 -10.71 -1.12 13.60
CA THR A 408 -11.17 -2.51 13.68
C THR A 408 -10.55 -3.33 12.57
N PHE A 409 -9.87 -4.41 12.94
CA PHE A 409 -9.43 -5.45 12.02
C PHE A 409 -10.34 -6.67 12.19
N THR A 410 -11.07 -7.05 11.15
CA THR A 410 -11.91 -8.25 11.14
C THR A 410 -11.27 -9.32 10.27
N ASN A 411 -10.92 -10.46 10.86
CA ASN A 411 -10.35 -11.60 10.18
C ASN A 411 -11.40 -12.70 9.98
N TYR A 412 -11.80 -12.95 8.72
CA TYR A 412 -12.56 -14.12 8.30
C TYR A 412 -11.67 -15.22 7.70
N GLY A 413 -10.53 -14.84 7.11
CA GLY A 413 -9.58 -15.74 6.47
C GLY A 413 -8.50 -16.23 7.43
N THR A 414 -7.23 -16.12 7.01
CA THR A 414 -6.08 -16.52 7.84
C THR A 414 -5.20 -15.31 8.16
N LEU A 415 -4.83 -15.19 9.43
CA LEU A 415 -3.81 -14.28 9.94
C LEU A 415 -2.62 -15.11 10.44
N VAL A 416 -1.47 -15.01 9.76
CA VAL A 416 -0.22 -15.64 10.20
C VAL A 416 0.69 -14.56 10.75
N ASN A 417 1.07 -14.65 12.01
CA ASN A 417 1.96 -13.70 12.65
C ASN A 417 3.28 -14.35 13.03
N SER A 418 4.36 -14.01 12.32
CA SER A 418 5.75 -14.32 12.70
C SER A 418 6.52 -13.08 13.17
N GLY A 419 5.98 -11.88 12.97
CA GLY A 419 6.49 -10.61 13.48
C GLY A 419 5.77 -10.16 14.75
N THR A 420 5.39 -8.88 14.79
CA THR A 420 4.66 -8.27 15.91
C THR A 420 3.28 -7.81 15.47
N VAL A 421 2.24 -8.25 16.17
CA VAL A 421 0.88 -7.70 16.11
C VAL A 421 0.60 -6.98 17.43
N GLN A 422 0.20 -5.72 17.35
CA GLN A 422 -0.16 -4.89 18.51
C GLN A 422 -1.57 -4.34 18.36
N VAL A 423 -2.40 -4.55 19.38
CA VAL A 423 -3.79 -4.10 19.41
C VAL A 423 -3.98 -3.09 20.54
N GLY A 424 -4.37 -1.86 20.20
CA GLY A 424 -4.75 -0.82 21.16
C GLY A 424 -3.59 -0.28 22.00
N VAL A 425 -2.37 -0.22 21.43
CA VAL A 425 -1.20 0.37 22.10
C VAL A 425 -1.30 1.88 22.22
N VAL A 426 -1.95 2.54 21.26
CA VAL A 426 -2.26 3.97 21.29
C VAL A 426 -3.75 4.16 21.03
N GLY A 427 -4.53 4.34 22.10
CA GLY A 427 -5.99 4.43 22.04
C GLY A 427 -6.68 3.07 21.82
N PRO A 428 -8.02 3.04 21.79
CA PRO A 428 -8.78 1.79 21.66
C PRO A 428 -8.48 1.07 20.35
N GLY A 429 -8.28 -0.24 20.35
CA GLY A 429 -8.09 -1.03 19.13
C GLY A 429 -8.85 -2.35 19.20
N ALA A 430 -9.39 -2.83 18.08
CA ALA A 430 -10.16 -4.07 18.04
C ALA A 430 -9.67 -5.02 16.95
N LEU A 431 -9.41 -6.28 17.32
CA LEU A 431 -9.29 -7.40 16.40
C LEU A 431 -10.48 -8.35 16.60
N ILE A 432 -11.27 -8.57 15.56
CA ILE A 432 -12.40 -9.51 15.56
C ILE A 432 -12.00 -10.71 14.71
N ASN A 433 -11.76 -11.85 15.33
CA ASN A 433 -11.30 -13.06 14.67
C ASN A 433 -12.42 -14.08 14.50
N HIS A 434 -12.89 -14.26 13.27
CA HIS A 434 -13.78 -15.35 12.85
C HIS A 434 -13.04 -16.48 12.11
N GLY A 435 -11.84 -16.21 11.61
CA GLY A 435 -11.00 -17.15 10.87
C GLY A 435 -9.91 -17.81 11.72
N GLY A 436 -8.80 -18.18 11.09
CA GLY A 436 -7.64 -18.77 11.75
C GLY A 436 -6.56 -17.74 12.08
N VAL A 437 -6.03 -17.79 13.31
CA VAL A 437 -4.82 -17.05 13.71
C VAL A 437 -3.74 -18.06 14.13
N VAL A 438 -2.57 -17.97 13.48
CA VAL A 438 -1.36 -18.69 13.87
C VAL A 438 -0.33 -17.69 14.33
N ASN A 439 0.09 -17.80 15.59
CA ASN A 439 1.12 -16.95 16.18
C ASN A 439 2.44 -17.73 16.36
N THR A 440 3.47 -17.29 15.66
CA THR A 440 4.87 -17.71 15.85
C THR A 440 5.77 -16.54 16.28
N GLY A 441 5.24 -15.31 16.32
CA GLY A 441 5.91 -14.10 16.78
C GLY A 441 5.30 -13.52 18.05
N THR A 442 5.26 -12.19 18.15
CA THR A 442 4.68 -11.45 19.28
C THR A 442 3.26 -11.00 18.94
N PHE A 443 2.31 -11.32 19.80
CA PHE A 443 0.93 -10.85 19.72
C PHE A 443 0.57 -10.15 21.04
N GLU A 444 0.45 -8.83 21.00
CA GLU A 444 0.17 -7.99 22.17
C GLU A 444 -1.23 -7.38 22.07
N VAL A 445 -2.02 -7.60 23.12
CA VAL A 445 -3.26 -6.88 23.39
C VAL A 445 -2.98 -5.90 24.52
N ALA A 446 -2.71 -4.65 24.18
CA ALA A 446 -2.44 -3.61 25.18
C ALA A 446 -3.69 -3.26 25.98
N ALA A 447 -3.56 -2.41 27.01
CA ALA A 447 -4.64 -2.12 27.97
C ALA A 447 -5.95 -1.62 27.32
N ALA A 448 -5.86 -0.91 26.19
CA ALA A 448 -7.02 -0.45 25.42
C ALA A 448 -7.37 -1.35 24.22
N GLY A 449 -6.66 -2.47 24.06
CA GLY A 449 -6.87 -3.45 23.01
C GLY A 449 -7.92 -4.49 23.37
N GLN A 450 -8.73 -4.87 22.39
CA GLN A 450 -9.75 -5.90 22.50
C GLN A 450 -9.58 -6.94 21.37
N VAL A 451 -9.56 -8.22 21.72
CA VAL A 451 -9.67 -9.33 20.77
C VAL A 451 -10.98 -10.06 21.04
N THR A 452 -11.78 -10.31 20.01
CA THR A 452 -13.06 -11.03 20.11
C THR A 452 -13.23 -11.98 18.93
N GLY A 453 -14.33 -12.73 18.91
CA GLY A 453 -14.77 -13.52 17.75
C GLY A 453 -14.89 -15.01 18.05
N SER A 454 -15.10 -15.79 16.99
CA SER A 454 -15.47 -17.21 17.05
C SER A 454 -14.47 -18.13 16.34
N GLY A 455 -13.35 -17.59 15.86
CA GLY A 455 -12.35 -18.30 15.09
C GLY A 455 -11.43 -19.20 15.93
N SER A 456 -10.20 -19.39 15.46
CA SER A 456 -9.14 -20.10 16.19
C SER A 456 -7.94 -19.20 16.45
N TYR A 457 -7.27 -19.42 17.58
CA TYR A 457 -5.98 -18.81 17.90
C TYR A 457 -5.03 -19.90 18.42
N VAL A 458 -3.93 -20.11 17.70
CA VAL A 458 -2.93 -21.12 18.04
C VAL A 458 -1.55 -20.49 18.09
N GLN A 459 -0.84 -20.67 19.20
CA GLN A 459 0.57 -20.28 19.34
C GLN A 459 1.47 -21.51 19.30
N THR A 460 2.39 -21.57 18.34
CA THR A 460 3.12 -22.81 18.00
C THR A 460 4.64 -22.74 18.09
N ALA A 461 5.24 -21.54 18.11
CA ALA A 461 6.71 -21.41 18.15
C ALA A 461 7.24 -21.15 19.57
N ALA A 462 8.41 -21.70 19.88
CA ALA A 462 9.05 -21.56 21.20
C ALA A 462 9.43 -20.11 21.56
N ALA A 463 9.72 -19.28 20.56
CA ALA A 463 10.02 -17.86 20.76
C ALA A 463 8.76 -16.97 20.80
N ALA A 464 7.59 -17.51 20.44
CA ALA A 464 6.37 -16.74 20.34
C ALA A 464 5.90 -16.21 21.71
N GLN A 465 5.28 -15.04 21.69
CA GLN A 465 4.73 -14.38 22.87
C GLN A 465 3.28 -13.97 22.59
N THR A 466 2.38 -14.31 23.52
CA THR A 466 1.08 -13.66 23.64
C THR A 466 1.10 -12.81 24.90
N ILE A 467 0.84 -11.51 24.79
CA ILE A 467 0.83 -10.57 25.91
C ILE A 467 -0.58 -10.00 26.03
N VAL A 468 -1.29 -10.29 27.12
CA VAL A 468 -2.67 -9.83 27.34
C VAL A 468 -2.69 -8.83 28.48
N ASN A 469 -2.74 -7.55 28.14
CA ASN A 469 -2.93 -6.43 29.06
C ASN A 469 -4.34 -5.80 28.96
N GLY A 470 -5.01 -5.96 27.81
CA GLY A 470 -6.42 -5.61 27.60
C GLY A 470 -7.36 -6.80 27.76
N THR A 471 -8.37 -6.91 26.89
CA THR A 471 -9.28 -8.07 26.88
C THR A 471 -9.03 -8.98 25.68
N PHE A 472 -8.82 -10.27 25.95
CA PHE A 472 -8.76 -11.32 24.95
C PHE A 472 -9.99 -12.23 25.11
N ALA A 473 -11.12 -11.85 24.52
CA ALA A 473 -12.38 -12.60 24.59
C ALA A 473 -12.45 -13.67 23.49
N HIS A 474 -11.53 -14.64 23.56
CA HIS A 474 -11.40 -15.74 22.61
C HIS A 474 -10.60 -16.89 23.27
N ASN A 475 -10.75 -18.12 22.77
CA ASN A 475 -9.97 -19.27 23.22
C ASN A 475 -8.50 -19.17 22.74
N ILE A 476 -7.56 -19.66 23.56
CA ILE A 476 -6.13 -19.71 23.26
C ILE A 476 -5.62 -21.16 23.34
N ALA A 477 -5.09 -21.68 22.23
CA ALA A 477 -4.33 -22.93 22.21
C ALA A 477 -2.82 -22.62 22.25
N LEU A 478 -2.22 -22.81 23.42
CA LEU A 478 -0.82 -22.52 23.70
C LEU A 478 -0.01 -23.83 23.58
N GLN A 479 0.61 -24.05 22.42
CA GLN A 479 1.40 -25.25 22.12
C GLN A 479 2.89 -25.05 22.38
N ALA A 480 3.38 -23.82 22.28
CA ALA A 480 4.74 -23.42 22.66
C ALA A 480 4.81 -21.93 22.97
N GLY A 481 5.99 -21.43 23.32
CA GLY A 481 6.20 -20.01 23.63
C GLY A 481 5.64 -19.63 24.99
N ALA A 482 5.35 -18.33 25.18
CA ALA A 482 4.78 -17.86 26.44
C ALA A 482 3.48 -17.06 26.27
N LEU A 483 2.66 -17.10 27.31
CA LEU A 483 1.47 -16.29 27.53
C LEU A 483 1.69 -15.47 28.82
N THR A 484 1.65 -14.15 28.71
CA THR A 484 1.89 -13.21 29.82
C THR A 484 0.88 -12.06 29.83
N GLY A 485 1.04 -11.11 30.75
CA GLY A 485 0.26 -9.87 30.83
C GLY A 485 -0.65 -9.81 32.05
N SER A 486 -1.24 -8.64 32.29
CA SER A 486 -2.08 -8.35 33.47
C SER A 486 -3.56 -8.12 33.15
N GLY A 487 -4.00 -8.54 31.97
CA GLY A 487 -5.34 -8.29 31.43
C GLY A 487 -6.34 -9.39 31.76
N THR A 488 -7.40 -9.48 30.94
CA THR A 488 -8.46 -10.48 31.06
C THR A 488 -8.59 -11.31 29.80
N ILE A 489 -8.56 -12.63 29.94
CA ILE A 489 -8.93 -13.58 28.89
C ILE A 489 -10.36 -14.04 29.17
N GLN A 490 -11.27 -13.92 28.21
CA GLN A 490 -12.63 -14.47 28.30
C GLN A 490 -12.76 -15.63 27.32
N GLY A 491 -12.50 -16.83 27.81
CA GLY A 491 -12.35 -18.01 26.97
C GLY A 491 -11.55 -19.09 27.67
N THR A 492 -11.36 -20.20 26.97
CA THR A 492 -10.54 -21.31 27.45
C THR A 492 -9.08 -21.12 27.05
N VAL A 493 -8.17 -21.33 27.99
CA VAL A 493 -6.73 -21.42 27.75
C VAL A 493 -6.31 -22.88 27.85
N GLN A 494 -5.87 -23.46 26.75
CA GLN A 494 -5.30 -24.80 26.68
C GLN A 494 -3.77 -24.71 26.55
N ASN A 495 -3.06 -24.88 27.65
CA ASN A 495 -1.60 -24.87 27.68
C ASN A 495 -1.06 -26.30 27.52
N SER A 496 -0.76 -26.70 26.29
CA SER A 496 -0.26 -28.04 25.96
C SER A 496 1.26 -28.16 25.94
N GLY A 497 1.97 -27.04 25.72
CA GLY A 497 3.45 -27.03 25.63
C GLY A 497 4.14 -25.69 25.86
N GLY A 498 3.40 -24.64 26.24
CA GLY A 498 3.97 -23.31 26.50
C GLY A 498 4.12 -22.97 27.99
N LEU A 499 4.61 -21.76 28.24
CA LEU A 499 4.71 -21.14 29.56
C LEU A 499 3.57 -20.14 29.75
N LEU A 500 2.67 -20.36 30.71
CA LEU A 500 1.79 -19.30 31.20
C LEU A 500 2.46 -18.64 32.40
N LEU A 501 2.81 -17.37 32.29
CA LEU A 501 3.43 -16.57 33.36
C LEU A 501 2.58 -15.31 33.62
N PRO A 502 1.73 -15.30 34.66
CA PRO A 502 0.82 -14.18 34.92
C PRO A 502 1.54 -12.88 35.22
N GLY A 503 0.97 -11.77 34.75
CA GLY A 503 1.49 -10.43 34.97
C GLY A 503 2.52 -9.98 33.92
N ASN A 504 2.90 -8.71 34.02
CA ASN A 504 3.96 -8.13 33.20
C ASN A 504 5.31 -8.42 33.85
N ASN A 505 6.20 -9.08 33.12
CA ASN A 505 7.45 -9.63 33.67
C ASN A 505 7.24 -10.61 34.85
N GLY A 506 6.06 -11.25 34.91
CA GLY A 506 5.68 -12.16 36.00
C GLY A 506 5.15 -11.48 37.26
N LEU A 507 4.90 -10.17 37.23
CA LEU A 507 4.30 -9.40 38.33
C LEU A 507 2.94 -8.84 37.91
N GLY A 508 1.93 -8.97 38.77
CA GLY A 508 0.57 -8.58 38.45
C GLY A 508 -0.39 -9.76 38.43
N THR A 509 -1.63 -9.48 38.03
CA THR A 509 -2.70 -10.50 37.93
C THR A 509 -3.11 -10.70 36.48
N LEU A 510 -3.06 -11.94 35.98
CA LEU A 510 -3.74 -12.33 34.74
C LEU A 510 -5.07 -12.99 35.11
N THR A 511 -6.17 -12.51 34.55
CA THR A 511 -7.51 -13.06 34.81
C THR A 511 -7.98 -13.94 33.66
N ILE A 512 -8.47 -15.15 33.95
CA ILE A 512 -9.16 -16.02 32.98
C ILE A 512 -10.61 -16.15 33.42
N LYS A 513 -11.54 -15.60 32.63
CA LYS A 513 -12.98 -15.82 32.72
C LYS A 513 -13.36 -16.99 31.80
N GLY A 514 -13.20 -18.20 32.30
CA GLY A 514 -13.30 -19.43 31.53
C GLY A 514 -12.45 -20.53 32.16
N GLN A 515 -12.01 -21.49 31.33
CA GLN A 515 -11.25 -22.65 31.80
C GLN A 515 -9.75 -22.49 31.55
N TYR A 516 -8.95 -22.95 32.50
CA TYR A 516 -7.51 -23.15 32.32
C TYR A 516 -7.18 -24.64 32.39
N ALA A 517 -6.73 -25.20 31.27
CA ALA A 517 -6.27 -26.58 31.18
C ALA A 517 -4.78 -26.61 30.87
N GLN A 518 -3.99 -27.14 31.79
CA GLN A 518 -2.56 -27.37 31.63
C GLN A 518 -2.31 -28.84 31.30
N GLY A 519 -1.88 -29.11 30.07
CA GLY A 519 -1.45 -30.43 29.62
C GLY A 519 -0.05 -30.80 30.10
N PHE A 520 0.38 -32.02 29.76
CA PHE A 520 1.67 -32.60 30.20
C PHE A 520 2.89 -31.74 29.85
N GLY A 521 2.93 -31.15 28.65
CA GLY A 521 4.04 -30.28 28.22
C GLY A 521 3.90 -28.84 28.70
N GLY A 522 2.76 -28.43 29.24
CA GLY A 522 2.50 -27.06 29.66
C GLY A 522 3.21 -26.72 30.99
N THR A 523 3.66 -25.49 31.13
CA THR A 523 4.24 -24.95 32.37
C THR A 523 3.42 -23.78 32.90
N PHE A 524 3.10 -23.81 34.18
CA PHE A 524 2.58 -22.67 34.94
C PHE A 524 3.76 -22.02 35.65
N GLY A 525 4.05 -20.76 35.32
CA GLY A 525 5.13 -19.97 35.88
C GLY A 525 4.63 -18.93 36.86
N VAL A 526 5.41 -18.66 37.91
CA VAL A 526 5.13 -17.60 38.88
C VAL A 526 6.44 -16.93 39.28
N ASN A 527 6.46 -15.59 39.35
CA ASN A 527 7.57 -14.84 39.89
C ASN A 527 7.18 -14.15 41.21
N LEU A 528 8.08 -14.16 42.19
CA LEU A 528 7.90 -13.56 43.50
C LEU A 528 8.94 -12.44 43.72
N ALA A 529 8.49 -11.23 44.04
CA ALA A 529 9.34 -10.09 44.40
C ALA A 529 8.96 -9.46 45.76
N GLY A 530 7.97 -10.02 46.45
CA GLY A 530 7.41 -9.53 47.71
C GLY A 530 6.21 -10.36 48.15
N LEU A 531 5.47 -9.88 49.14
CA LEU A 531 4.34 -10.61 49.77
C LEU A 531 2.95 -10.14 49.31
N SER A 532 2.86 -9.15 48.43
CA SER A 532 1.59 -8.56 47.99
C SER A 532 1.06 -9.29 46.76
N GLN A 533 -0.02 -10.05 46.95
CA GLN A 533 -0.65 -10.85 45.92
C GLN A 533 -1.07 -10.02 44.71
N GLY A 534 -0.74 -10.50 43.51
CA GLY A 534 -1.13 -9.85 42.26
C GLY A 534 -0.52 -8.47 42.05
N VAL A 535 0.47 -8.08 42.87
CA VAL A 535 1.19 -6.80 42.78
C VAL A 535 2.69 -7.07 42.76
N THR A 536 3.24 -7.58 43.86
CA THR A 536 4.68 -7.91 43.98
C THR A 536 4.97 -9.37 43.70
N TYR A 537 3.96 -10.17 43.34
CA TYR A 537 4.13 -11.47 42.71
C TYR A 537 3.00 -11.78 41.73
N GLY A 538 3.27 -12.70 40.80
CA GLY A 538 2.32 -13.12 39.77
C GLY A 538 1.13 -13.89 40.34
N LEU A 539 -0.09 -13.52 39.93
CA LEU A 539 -1.33 -14.23 40.26
C LEU A 539 -2.06 -14.65 38.97
N LEU A 540 -2.38 -15.93 38.86
CA LEU A 540 -3.39 -16.41 37.91
C LEU A 540 -4.75 -16.46 38.60
N ALA A 541 -5.66 -15.57 38.23
CA ALA A 541 -7.02 -15.54 38.76
C ALA A 541 -7.99 -16.20 37.76
N VAL A 542 -8.48 -17.40 38.07
CA VAL A 542 -9.46 -18.12 37.24
C VAL A 542 -10.86 -17.93 37.82
N GLN A 543 -11.78 -17.48 36.97
CA GLN A 543 -13.19 -17.28 37.25
C GLN A 543 -13.98 -18.19 36.30
N GLY A 544 -14.63 -19.21 36.83
CA GLY A 544 -15.32 -20.21 36.02
C GLY A 544 -16.36 -20.96 36.83
N THR A 545 -16.91 -22.02 36.23
CA THR A 545 -17.85 -22.94 36.89
C THR A 545 -17.36 -24.38 36.77
N GLY A 546 -17.64 -25.20 37.79
CA GLY A 546 -17.23 -26.60 37.83
C GLY A 546 -15.70 -26.77 37.90
N ALA A 547 -15.17 -27.79 37.22
CA ALA A 547 -13.72 -28.08 37.16
C ALA A 547 -13.00 -27.14 36.17
N ALA A 548 -12.92 -25.86 36.52
CA ALA A 548 -12.39 -24.83 35.63
C ALA A 548 -10.88 -24.84 35.49
N VAL A 549 -10.18 -25.37 36.49
CA VAL A 549 -8.74 -25.47 36.50
C VAL A 549 -8.37 -26.94 36.50
N THR A 550 -7.66 -27.38 35.46
CA THR A 550 -7.10 -28.73 35.37
C THR A 550 -5.60 -28.63 35.19
N LEU A 551 -4.85 -29.13 36.18
CA LEU A 551 -3.39 -29.14 36.16
C LEU A 551 -2.87 -30.51 35.77
N GLY A 552 -1.90 -30.56 34.86
CA GLY A 552 -1.28 -31.81 34.41
C GLY A 552 0.18 -31.68 34.01
N GLY A 553 0.78 -30.49 34.17
CA GLY A 553 2.14 -30.16 33.74
C GLY A 553 3.03 -29.67 34.89
N GLY A 554 4.00 -28.82 34.57
CA GLY A 554 5.00 -28.32 35.54
C GLY A 554 4.63 -27.00 36.22
N LEU A 555 5.14 -26.78 37.43
CA LEU A 555 5.19 -25.47 38.10
C LEU A 555 6.62 -24.94 38.08
N LYS A 556 6.82 -23.69 37.68
CA LYS A 556 8.09 -22.98 37.77
C LYS A 556 7.95 -21.74 38.63
N VAL A 557 8.79 -21.61 39.65
CA VAL A 557 8.82 -20.44 40.54
C VAL A 557 10.14 -19.70 40.37
N GLY A 558 10.08 -18.37 40.25
CA GLY A 558 11.25 -17.50 40.21
C GLY A 558 11.22 -16.48 41.35
N LEU A 559 12.40 -16.12 41.88
CA LEU A 559 12.57 -14.99 42.79
C LEU A 559 13.15 -13.83 42.00
N LEU A 560 12.57 -12.64 42.12
CA LEU A 560 13.02 -11.43 41.45
C LEU A 560 13.60 -10.43 42.44
N ASN A 561 14.39 -9.48 41.94
CA ASN A 561 14.87 -8.31 42.69
C ASN A 561 15.58 -8.64 44.02
N GLY A 562 16.22 -9.81 44.12
CA GLY A 562 16.87 -10.26 45.34
C GLY A 562 15.93 -10.68 46.47
N PHE A 563 14.63 -10.86 46.18
CA PHE A 563 13.65 -11.29 47.18
C PHE A 563 14.02 -12.66 47.77
N SER A 564 14.14 -12.72 49.09
CA SER A 564 14.44 -13.94 49.85
C SER A 564 13.25 -14.27 50.75
N PRO A 565 12.39 -15.23 50.38
CA PRO A 565 11.26 -15.65 51.20
C PRO A 565 11.71 -16.12 52.59
N SER A 566 10.97 -15.71 53.62
CA SER A 566 11.21 -16.06 55.03
C SER A 566 10.26 -17.14 55.51
N LEU A 567 10.64 -17.87 56.57
CA LEU A 567 9.79 -18.88 57.20
C LEU A 567 8.39 -18.32 57.50
N GLY A 568 7.36 -19.10 57.14
CA GLY A 568 5.95 -18.73 57.34
C GLY A 568 5.38 -17.81 56.27
N ASN A 569 6.18 -17.31 55.31
CA ASN A 569 5.64 -16.61 54.16
C ASN A 569 4.79 -17.55 53.31
N THR A 570 3.66 -17.05 52.82
CA THR A 570 2.76 -17.80 51.95
C THR A 570 2.36 -16.98 50.73
N PHE A 571 2.15 -17.66 49.61
CA PHE A 571 1.85 -17.07 48.31
C PHE A 571 0.70 -17.84 47.67
N GLY A 572 -0.47 -17.20 47.52
CA GLY A 572 -1.59 -17.77 46.76
C GLY A 572 -1.42 -17.41 45.29
N VAL A 573 -0.85 -18.31 44.50
CA VAL A 573 -0.35 -17.98 43.15
C VAL A 573 -1.35 -18.28 42.04
N LEU A 574 -2.33 -19.13 42.34
CA LEU A 574 -3.50 -19.40 41.49
C LEU A 574 -4.73 -19.37 42.37
N THR A 575 -5.79 -18.68 41.93
CA THR A 575 -7.11 -18.70 42.57
C THR A 575 -8.17 -19.20 41.60
N CYS A 576 -9.16 -19.92 42.13
CA CYS A 576 -10.33 -20.42 41.41
C CYS A 576 -11.58 -19.87 42.11
N THR A 577 -12.27 -18.91 41.51
CA THR A 577 -13.53 -18.36 42.04
C THR A 577 -14.71 -18.98 41.30
N GLY A 578 -15.64 -19.59 42.03
CA GLY A 578 -16.80 -20.28 41.47
C GLY A 578 -16.51 -21.67 40.88
N CYS A 579 -15.27 -22.15 41.05
CA CYS A 579 -14.75 -23.34 40.40
C CYS A 579 -13.84 -24.17 41.33
N THR A 580 -13.54 -25.39 40.89
CA THR A 580 -12.60 -26.30 41.54
C THR A 580 -11.32 -26.45 40.74
N ILE A 581 -10.22 -26.69 41.47
CA ILE A 581 -8.94 -27.10 40.91
C ILE A 581 -8.89 -28.63 40.91
N SER A 582 -8.50 -29.21 39.79
CA SER A 582 -8.39 -30.66 39.61
C SER A 582 -7.08 -31.05 38.95
N GLY A 583 -6.76 -32.34 38.96
CA GLY A 583 -5.49 -32.85 38.45
C GLY A 583 -4.33 -32.63 39.44
N GLY A 584 -3.11 -32.50 38.93
CA GLY A 584 -1.91 -32.34 39.75
C GLY A 584 -0.70 -31.83 38.97
N LEU A 585 0.29 -31.34 39.72
CA LEU A 585 1.58 -30.92 39.18
C LEU A 585 2.48 -32.14 39.01
N ARG A 586 3.15 -32.24 37.85
CA ARG A 586 4.05 -33.38 37.53
C ARG A 586 5.52 -33.06 37.74
N SER A 587 5.90 -31.80 37.69
CA SER A 587 7.26 -31.33 37.94
C SER A 587 7.25 -29.99 38.66
N LEU A 588 8.23 -29.80 39.54
CA LEU A 588 8.41 -28.57 40.32
C LEU A 588 9.82 -28.04 40.04
N SER A 589 9.91 -26.83 39.50
CA SER A 589 11.15 -26.07 39.37
C SER A 589 11.10 -24.92 40.36
N LEU A 590 11.60 -25.15 41.58
CA LEU A 590 11.53 -24.20 42.68
C LEU A 590 12.91 -23.58 42.94
N PRO A 591 12.98 -22.28 43.29
CA PRO A 591 14.23 -21.62 43.61
C PRO A 591 14.74 -22.09 44.98
N THR A 592 16.06 -22.18 45.11
CA THR A 592 16.70 -22.50 46.39
C THR A 592 16.38 -21.43 47.43
N LEU A 593 16.01 -21.87 48.62
CA LEU A 593 15.76 -21.01 49.78
C LEU A 593 17.00 -20.93 50.68
N ALA A 594 16.97 -20.03 51.66
CA ALA A 594 18.00 -19.97 52.69
C ALA A 594 18.09 -21.31 53.45
N SER A 595 19.28 -21.60 54.00
CA SER A 595 19.54 -22.85 54.74
C SER A 595 18.50 -23.08 55.83
N GLY A 596 17.99 -24.31 55.93
CA GLY A 596 16.96 -24.70 56.89
C GLY A 596 15.53 -24.37 56.46
N LEU A 597 15.31 -23.88 55.24
CA LEU A 597 13.98 -23.63 54.68
C LEU A 597 13.69 -24.54 53.47
N ASP A 598 12.42 -24.88 53.29
CA ASP A 598 11.92 -25.65 52.14
C ASP A 598 10.57 -25.10 51.65
N TRP A 599 10.18 -25.45 50.43
CA TRP A 599 8.90 -25.10 49.84
C TRP A 599 7.84 -26.16 50.12
N SER A 600 6.70 -25.73 50.66
CA SER A 600 5.47 -26.51 50.67
C SER A 600 4.56 -26.01 49.55
N VAL A 601 4.18 -26.91 48.63
CA VAL A 601 3.22 -26.63 47.54
C VAL A 601 1.94 -27.43 47.83
N ARG A 602 0.82 -26.75 47.99
CA ARG A 602 -0.46 -27.40 48.32
C ARG A 602 -1.66 -26.71 47.70
N PHE A 603 -2.71 -27.48 47.45
CA PHE A 603 -4.04 -26.96 47.22
C PHE A 603 -4.71 -26.67 48.56
N VAL A 604 -5.33 -25.51 48.68
CA VAL A 604 -6.13 -25.15 49.86
C VAL A 604 -7.58 -25.02 49.40
N ASP A 605 -8.32 -26.13 49.47
CA ASP A 605 -9.67 -26.25 48.90
C ASP A 605 -10.64 -25.22 49.48
N GLY A 606 -10.57 -24.95 50.79
CA GLY A 606 -11.40 -23.93 51.45
C GLY A 606 -11.14 -22.50 50.98
N LEU A 607 -10.02 -22.26 50.27
CA LEU A 607 -9.65 -20.97 49.68
C LEU A 607 -9.62 -21.01 48.15
N GLY A 608 -9.86 -22.18 47.53
CA GLY A 608 -9.78 -22.36 46.08
C GLY A 608 -8.44 -21.95 45.48
N THR A 609 -7.32 -22.20 46.18
CA THR A 609 -5.99 -21.68 45.77
C THR A 609 -4.90 -22.75 45.70
N LEU A 610 -3.98 -22.60 44.74
CA LEU A 610 -2.66 -23.21 44.81
C LEU A 610 -1.75 -22.28 45.63
N GLN A 611 -1.32 -22.76 46.80
CA GLN A 611 -0.51 -22.00 47.73
C GLN A 611 0.93 -22.55 47.78
N LEU A 612 1.89 -21.63 47.73
CA LEU A 612 3.28 -21.87 48.10
C LEU A 612 3.49 -21.37 49.53
N ALA A 613 4.17 -22.14 50.38
CA ALA A 613 4.53 -21.73 51.72
C ALA A 613 6.00 -22.05 51.99
N VAL A 614 6.68 -21.14 52.70
CA VAL A 614 8.03 -21.37 53.18
C VAL A 614 7.94 -22.05 54.54
N VAL A 615 8.45 -23.27 54.63
CA VAL A 615 8.42 -24.10 55.84
C VAL A 615 9.84 -24.39 56.30
N SER A 616 10.00 -24.89 57.54
CA SER A 616 11.29 -25.40 57.99
C SER A 616 11.64 -26.65 57.20
N ALA A 617 12.85 -26.72 56.65
CA ALA A 617 13.36 -27.94 56.04
C ALA A 617 13.36 -29.07 57.10
N PRO A 618 13.04 -30.32 56.71
CA PRO A 618 13.16 -31.44 57.63
C PRO A 618 14.60 -31.48 58.15
N THR A 619 14.76 -31.53 59.46
CA THR A 619 16.07 -31.75 60.06
C THR A 619 16.58 -33.07 59.52
N ALA A 620 17.70 -33.06 58.79
CA ALA A 620 18.40 -34.28 58.45
C ALA A 620 18.61 -35.03 59.77
N SER A 621 17.93 -36.17 59.93
CA SER A 621 18.18 -37.04 61.08
C SER A 621 19.69 -37.28 61.09
N ALA A 622 20.37 -36.77 62.12
CA ALA A 622 21.78 -37.07 62.33
C ALA A 622 21.95 -38.58 62.17
N PRO A 623 22.94 -39.08 61.40
CA PRO A 623 23.24 -40.51 61.36
C PRO A 623 23.29 -40.98 62.81
N GLU A 624 22.50 -42.00 63.16
CA GLU A 624 22.51 -42.55 64.52
C GLU A 624 23.98 -42.71 64.92
N PRO A 625 24.46 -42.02 65.98
CA PRO A 625 25.86 -42.09 66.31
C PRO A 625 26.21 -43.57 66.51
N ALA A 626 27.36 -43.98 66.01
CA ALA A 626 27.89 -45.35 66.14
C ALA A 626 28.05 -45.80 67.61
N THR A 627 27.62 -44.99 68.59
CA THR A 627 27.46 -45.33 70.00
C THR A 627 26.56 -46.54 70.23
N LEU A 628 25.51 -46.79 69.45
CA LEU A 628 24.74 -48.04 69.59
C LEU A 628 25.55 -49.28 69.15
N LEU A 629 26.38 -49.13 68.12
CA LEU A 629 27.28 -50.17 67.63
C LEU A 629 28.49 -50.37 68.57
N LEU A 630 28.94 -49.31 69.26
CA LEU A 630 29.99 -49.32 70.27
C LEU A 630 29.50 -49.91 71.61
N VAL A 631 28.27 -49.60 72.02
CA VAL A 631 27.63 -50.22 73.20
C VAL A 631 27.33 -51.70 72.93
N GLY A 632 26.84 -52.03 71.73
CA GLY A 632 26.61 -53.41 71.30
C GLY A 632 27.90 -54.25 71.25
N SER A 633 28.98 -53.70 70.67
CA SER A 633 30.29 -54.38 70.64
C SER A 633 30.96 -54.44 72.02
N GLY A 634 30.75 -53.44 72.88
CA GLY A 634 31.18 -53.45 74.28
C GLY A 634 30.54 -54.56 75.10
N PHE A 635 29.23 -54.80 74.95
CA PHE A 635 28.53 -55.91 75.61
C PHE A 635 28.98 -57.30 75.11
N VAL A 636 29.26 -57.44 73.81
CA VAL A 636 29.81 -58.69 73.24
C VAL A 636 31.23 -58.95 73.74
N GLY A 637 32.07 -57.91 73.85
CA GLY A 637 33.41 -57.99 74.43
C GLY A 637 33.40 -58.41 75.90
N LEU A 638 32.51 -57.84 76.71
CA LEU A 638 32.32 -58.20 78.13
C LEU A 638 31.80 -59.64 78.31
N ALA A 639 30.89 -60.10 77.45
CA ALA A 639 30.38 -61.48 77.47
C ALA A 639 31.46 -62.50 77.05
N ALA A 640 32.28 -62.17 76.06
CA ALA A 640 33.42 -63.01 75.63
C ALA A 640 34.53 -63.07 76.69
N TRP A 641 34.83 -61.96 77.37
CA TRP A 641 35.78 -61.91 78.48
C TRP A 641 35.31 -62.77 79.68
N ARG A 642 34.02 -62.68 80.04
CA ARG A 642 33.44 -63.49 81.13
C ARG A 642 33.39 -64.99 80.84
N ARG A 643 33.30 -65.40 79.55
CA ARG A 643 33.43 -66.80 79.14
C ARG A 643 34.88 -67.30 79.21
N ARG A 644 35.88 -66.47 78.88
CA ARG A 644 37.31 -66.86 79.00
C ARG A 644 37.75 -67.08 80.44
N GLN A 645 37.27 -66.29 81.41
CA GLN A 645 37.63 -66.49 82.82
C GLN A 645 37.06 -67.78 83.45
N ARG A 646 36.07 -68.42 82.84
CA ARG A 646 35.54 -69.73 83.30
C ARG A 646 36.27 -70.94 82.70
N GLY A 647 37.21 -70.72 81.77
CA GLY A 647 37.95 -71.79 81.08
C GLY A 647 39.30 -72.17 81.70
N SER A 648 39.91 -71.34 82.55
CA SER A 648 41.24 -71.59 83.14
C SER A 648 41.23 -72.27 84.51
N ALA A 649 40.14 -72.95 84.87
CA ALA A 649 40.08 -73.83 86.05
C ALA A 649 39.87 -75.29 85.60
N ARG A 650 40.80 -75.81 84.79
CA ARG A 650 41.06 -77.25 84.59
C ARG A 650 42.29 -77.47 83.71
N ARG A 651 43.47 -77.28 84.30
CA ARG A 651 44.58 -78.25 84.38
C ARG A 651 45.74 -77.62 85.11
#